data_AF-A0AB34IPS1-F1
#
_entry.id   AF-A0AB34IPS1-F1
#
_cell.length_a   1.000
_cell.length_b   1.000
_cell.length_c   1.000
_cell.angle_alpha   90.00
_cell.angle_beta   90.00
_cell.angle_gamma   90.00
#
_symmetry.space_group_name_H-M   'P 1'
#
loop_
_entity.id
_entity.type
_entity.pdbx_description
1 polymer ?
#
loop_
_entity_poly.entity_id
_entity_poly.type
_entity_poly.pdbx_seq_one_letter_code
_entity_poly.pdbx_strand_id
1 'polypeptide(L)'
;MGCCAAKEAKFDNVQQPEPTKATASAAPTTSSSVKPDVGADSPPLATSSCIKPPSETALSVKNVNISADKPARAKFGTLGIVRLDYNYPPAPGDIDHPASFAYDVFYKVVPGLTFEMCQSGKLTPEVEERFLNTIKYFEAKGVSGITGDCGFMMYFQALARQATVDKPVFMSALAQLPAVTAAFGNEELIAIFTANGSTLKPMEPMICDECGVNVEEQRYVIVGCEDVPHFEAVARGEKVDVDKVTPGMIAKARDVLATYPNIRAILLECTELPPYADALRKETGLPVYDAITACDFFMMGVQDNERFGLQDWQVVWDGQQEEYTFAQNLTEEEKAALVNVPKEERAGWLSSIGKTYASMSHVASTAKTMTEYVTSQALNATKAKEAPVRAKDGTLGIVRLDYNYPPAPGDIDHPASFAYDVFYKVVPGLTFEMCQSGKLTPEVEERFLNTIKYFEAKGVSGITGDCGFMMYFQALARQATNKPVFMSALAQLPAVTAAFGNEELIAIFTANGSTLKPMEPMICDECGVNVEEQRYVIVGCEDVPHFEAVARGEKVDVDKVTPGMIAKARDVLATYPNIRAILLECTELPPYADALRKETGLPVYDAITACDFFMMGVQDNERFGLQDWQVVWDGQQEEYTFAQNLTEEEKKHLVNKVS
;
A
#
# COMPACT_ATOMS: atom_id res chain seq x y z
N MET A 1 23.29 -7.06 7.40
CA MET A 1 23.52 -8.50 7.66
C MET A 1 22.53 -9.02 8.70
N GLY A 2 21.46 -9.70 8.29
CA GLY A 2 20.46 -10.28 9.23
C GLY A 2 19.61 -11.45 8.72
N CYS A 3 19.74 -11.87 7.47
CA CYS A 3 18.91 -12.95 6.89
C CYS A 3 19.04 -14.28 7.66
N CYS A 4 17.90 -14.93 7.97
CA CYS A 4 17.81 -16.09 8.86
C CYS A 4 18.41 -17.40 8.29
N ALA A 5 19.73 -17.50 8.30
CA ALA A 5 20.46 -18.74 8.01
C ALA A 5 20.65 -19.58 9.29
N ALA A 6 19.82 -20.61 9.49
CA ALA A 6 19.90 -21.53 10.62
C ALA A 6 21.29 -22.20 10.70
N LYS A 7 21.96 -22.10 11.86
CA LYS A 7 23.28 -22.70 12.09
C LYS A 7 23.18 -23.93 12.99
N GLU A 8 23.64 -25.07 12.47
CA GLU A 8 23.78 -26.31 13.24
C GLU A 8 24.74 -26.13 14.42
N ALA A 9 24.25 -26.31 15.65
CA ALA A 9 25.06 -26.26 16.85
C ALA A 9 25.78 -27.59 17.09
N LYS A 10 27.11 -27.62 16.86
CA LYS A 10 27.95 -28.75 17.28
C LYS A 10 28.09 -28.78 18.80
N PHE A 11 27.52 -29.79 19.44
CA PHE A 11 27.78 -30.14 20.83
C PHE A 11 28.69 -31.37 20.92
N ASP A 12 29.81 -31.22 21.64
CA ASP A 12 30.73 -32.32 21.95
C ASP A 12 30.38 -32.99 23.29
N ASN A 13 30.17 -34.31 23.24
CA ASN A 13 30.28 -35.29 24.33
C ASN A 13 29.86 -34.93 25.77
N VAL A 14 28.69 -35.45 26.21
CA VAL A 14 28.62 -36.38 27.37
C VAL A 14 27.62 -37.53 27.08
N GLN A 15 28.05 -38.73 27.45
CA GLN A 15 27.47 -40.09 27.38
C GLN A 15 25.93 -40.30 27.25
N GLN A 16 25.55 -41.33 26.47
CA GLN A 16 24.19 -41.89 26.30
C GLN A 16 23.70 -42.74 27.51
N PRO A 17 22.42 -43.19 27.54
CA PRO A 17 22.07 -44.46 26.87
C PRO A 17 20.70 -44.50 26.12
N GLU A 18 20.76 -44.91 24.84
CA GLU A 18 19.82 -45.70 24.00
C GLU A 18 18.25 -45.54 23.99
N PRO A 19 17.57 -45.95 22.89
CA PRO A 19 16.28 -45.35 22.49
C PRO A 19 15.06 -46.31 22.41
N THR A 20 13.89 -45.77 22.07
CA THR A 20 12.76 -46.53 21.49
C THR A 20 12.11 -45.78 20.32
N LYS A 21 11.34 -46.49 19.47
CA LYS A 21 10.86 -46.05 18.14
C LYS A 21 9.33 -45.88 18.12
N ALA A 22 8.77 -45.09 17.19
CA ALA A 22 8.06 -45.62 15.98
C ALA A 22 7.03 -44.68 15.30
N THR A 23 7.32 -44.31 14.02
CA THR A 23 6.41 -44.28 12.84
C THR A 23 5.17 -43.35 12.75
N ALA A 24 4.70 -43.12 11.51
CA ALA A 24 3.63 -42.17 11.13
C ALA A 24 2.71 -42.71 9.99
N SER A 25 1.51 -42.11 9.82
CA SER A 25 0.62 -42.13 8.63
C SER A 25 -0.64 -41.27 8.93
N ALA A 26 -1.02 -40.22 8.18
CA ALA A 26 -1.59 -40.11 6.81
C ALA A 26 -3.14 -40.24 6.73
N ALA A 27 -3.79 -39.36 5.93
CA ALA A 27 -5.26 -39.28 5.68
C ALA A 27 -5.72 -40.15 4.48
N PRO A 28 -7.00 -40.15 3.96
CA PRO A 28 -7.53 -39.02 3.13
C PRO A 28 -9.09 -38.85 2.89
N THR A 29 -9.50 -37.61 2.51
CA THR A 29 -10.51 -37.14 1.47
C THR A 29 -11.88 -37.81 1.15
N THR A 30 -12.97 -37.01 0.92
CA THR A 30 -13.64 -36.71 -0.42
C THR A 30 -15.13 -36.22 -0.45
N SER A 31 -15.41 -35.10 -1.17
CA SER A 31 -16.60 -34.82 -2.07
C SER A 31 -18.06 -34.65 -1.54
N SER A 32 -19.09 -34.10 -2.26
CA SER A 32 -19.23 -32.93 -3.20
C SER A 32 -20.70 -32.71 -3.75
N SER A 33 -21.09 -31.46 -4.10
CA SER A 33 -22.24 -31.03 -5.00
C SER A 33 -23.72 -31.16 -4.49
N VAL A 34 -24.79 -30.47 -4.96
CA VAL A 34 -25.13 -29.68 -6.20
C VAL A 34 -26.10 -28.47 -5.89
N LYS A 35 -26.26 -27.48 -6.81
CA LYS A 35 -27.29 -26.37 -6.89
C LYS A 35 -28.68 -26.86 -7.45
N PRO A 36 -29.72 -26.06 -7.88
CA PRO A 36 -29.98 -24.58 -7.97
C PRO A 36 -31.44 -24.17 -7.51
N ASP A 37 -32.19 -23.09 -7.86
CA ASP A 37 -32.05 -21.80 -8.61
C ASP A 37 -33.23 -20.80 -8.29
N VAL A 38 -33.14 -19.51 -8.72
CA VAL A 38 -34.16 -18.40 -8.89
C VAL A 38 -35.21 -18.08 -7.78
N GLY A 39 -35.79 -16.86 -7.62
CA GLY A 39 -35.52 -15.52 -8.20
C GLY A 39 -36.70 -14.51 -8.08
N ALA A 40 -36.37 -13.21 -7.89
CA ALA A 40 -37.13 -11.97 -8.18
C ALA A 40 -38.34 -11.43 -7.34
N ASP A 41 -38.34 -10.09 -7.23
CA ASP A 41 -39.43 -9.07 -7.13
C ASP A 41 -40.23 -8.71 -5.84
N SER A 42 -40.45 -7.39 -5.72
CA SER A 42 -41.18 -6.58 -4.71
C SER A 42 -41.42 -5.17 -5.30
N PRO A 43 -42.11 -4.19 -4.66
CA PRO A 43 -43.18 -4.20 -3.65
C PRO A 43 -44.49 -3.60 -4.26
N PRO A 44 -45.34 -2.79 -3.54
CA PRO A 44 -45.03 -1.36 -3.41
C PRO A 44 -45.48 -0.64 -2.11
N LEU A 45 -44.88 0.54 -1.92
CA LEU A 45 -45.22 1.70 -1.07
C LEU A 45 -46.64 2.27 -1.36
N ALA A 46 -47.27 3.19 -0.60
CA ALA A 46 -47.17 3.76 0.77
C ALA A 46 -48.34 4.78 0.94
N THR A 47 -48.53 5.45 2.09
CA THR A 47 -49.01 6.88 2.17
C THR A 47 -49.08 7.48 3.60
N SER A 48 -48.53 8.71 3.76
CA SER A 48 -49.06 9.91 4.49
C SER A 48 -49.64 9.82 5.93
N SER A 49 -49.53 10.84 6.82
CA SER A 49 -48.87 12.16 6.76
C SER A 49 -48.74 12.85 8.14
N CYS A 50 -47.65 13.61 8.32
CA CYS A 50 -47.50 14.91 8.98
C CYS A 50 -48.30 15.31 10.25
N ILE A 51 -47.56 15.74 11.29
CA ILE A 51 -47.84 16.88 12.19
C ILE A 51 -46.48 17.50 12.62
N LYS A 52 -46.43 18.78 13.06
CA LYS A 52 -45.19 19.53 13.36
C LYS A 52 -45.09 20.03 14.84
N PRO A 53 -43.89 20.44 15.33
CA PRO A 53 -43.56 20.53 16.76
C PRO A 53 -43.36 21.96 17.33
N PRO A 54 -43.15 22.08 18.66
CA PRO A 54 -42.29 23.06 19.34
C PRO A 54 -41.07 22.35 20.02
N SER A 55 -39.81 22.72 19.77
CA SER A 55 -38.97 23.72 20.50
C SER A 55 -38.55 23.29 21.93
N GLU A 56 -37.31 23.45 22.42
CA GLU A 56 -36.20 24.34 22.03
C GLU A 56 -34.79 23.67 21.97
N THR A 57 -33.81 24.45 21.53
CA THR A 57 -32.43 24.15 21.12
C THR A 57 -31.46 23.50 22.13
N ALA A 58 -30.58 22.63 21.61
CA ALA A 58 -29.13 22.78 21.76
C ALA A 58 -28.39 22.19 20.53
N LEU A 59 -27.39 22.93 20.01
CA LEU A 59 -26.37 22.56 19.00
C LEU A 59 -26.71 21.44 17.97
N SER A 60 -26.93 21.84 16.71
CA SER A 60 -27.11 20.91 15.58
C SER A 60 -25.88 20.85 14.66
N VAL A 61 -25.53 19.65 14.24
CA VAL A 61 -24.63 19.41 13.09
C VAL A 61 -25.28 20.00 11.84
N LYS A 62 -24.49 20.67 10.99
CA LYS A 62 -24.99 21.23 9.73
C LYS A 62 -25.09 20.13 8.67
N ASN A 63 -26.30 19.64 8.42
CA ASN A 63 -26.57 18.87 7.21
C ASN A 63 -26.38 19.77 5.98
N VAL A 64 -25.21 19.69 5.34
CA VAL A 64 -24.96 20.31 4.04
C VAL A 64 -25.59 19.41 2.98
N ASN A 65 -26.57 19.93 2.25
CA ASN A 65 -27.32 19.17 1.25
C ASN A 65 -26.56 19.15 -0.09
N ILE A 66 -25.51 18.35 -0.19
CA ILE A 66 -24.68 18.21 -1.40
C ILE A 66 -25.35 17.21 -2.35
N SER A 67 -25.79 17.67 -3.52
CA SER A 67 -26.42 16.82 -4.54
C SER A 67 -25.38 16.16 -5.45
N ALA A 68 -25.00 14.93 -5.07
CA ALA A 68 -24.66 13.83 -5.96
C ALA A 68 -23.86 14.15 -7.26
N ASP A 69 -22.53 14.09 -7.14
CA ASP A 69 -21.73 13.32 -8.09
C ASP A 69 -20.74 12.45 -7.28
N LYS A 70 -21.19 11.27 -6.83
CA LYS A 70 -20.36 10.37 -6.01
C LYS A 70 -19.24 9.76 -6.87
N PRO A 71 -18.01 9.56 -6.36
CA PRO A 71 -17.05 8.68 -7.01
C PRO A 71 -17.65 7.27 -7.17
N ALA A 72 -17.18 6.52 -8.16
CA ALA A 72 -17.62 5.14 -8.37
C ALA A 72 -16.67 4.19 -7.65
N ARG A 73 -17.18 3.12 -7.02
CA ARG A 73 -16.33 2.05 -6.46
C ARG A 73 -15.40 1.49 -7.53
N ALA A 74 -14.16 1.17 -7.14
CA ALA A 74 -13.19 0.51 -8.01
C ALA A 74 -13.64 -0.92 -8.33
N LYS A 75 -14.32 -1.09 -9.48
CA LYS A 75 -15.17 -2.24 -9.87
C LYS A 75 -14.51 -3.64 -9.92
N PHE A 76 -13.25 -3.78 -9.56
CA PHE A 76 -12.44 -4.99 -9.78
C PHE A 76 -11.56 -5.40 -8.58
N GLY A 77 -11.42 -4.54 -7.57
CA GLY A 77 -10.88 -4.95 -6.27
C GLY A 77 -12.01 -5.46 -5.39
N THR A 78 -11.83 -6.63 -4.78
CA THR A 78 -12.80 -7.23 -3.86
C THR A 78 -12.06 -7.99 -2.76
N LEU A 79 -12.54 -7.93 -1.52
CA LEU A 79 -11.82 -8.43 -0.35
C LEU A 79 -12.66 -9.43 0.44
N GLY A 80 -12.11 -10.60 0.74
CA GLY A 80 -12.69 -11.56 1.69
C GLY A 80 -12.18 -11.28 3.12
N ILE A 81 -13.09 -11.07 4.07
CA ILE A 81 -12.75 -10.85 5.48
C ILE A 81 -13.24 -12.04 6.30
N VAL A 82 -12.30 -12.90 6.70
CA VAL A 82 -12.54 -14.00 7.63
C VAL A 82 -12.92 -13.41 8.97
N ARG A 83 -14.12 -13.75 9.47
CA ARG A 83 -14.59 -13.23 10.74
C ARG A 83 -14.54 -14.23 11.88
N LEU A 84 -14.17 -13.76 13.07
CA LEU A 84 -14.35 -14.49 14.32
C LEU A 84 -15.82 -14.44 14.80
N ASP A 85 -16.16 -15.30 15.76
CA ASP A 85 -17.53 -15.52 16.25
C ASP A 85 -17.96 -14.45 17.27
N TYR A 86 -17.79 -13.15 16.94
CA TYR A 86 -18.28 -12.01 17.73
C TYR A 86 -19.33 -11.21 16.96
N ASN A 87 -20.38 -10.80 17.65
CA ASN A 87 -21.48 -10.00 17.12
C ASN A 87 -21.55 -8.65 17.85
N TYR A 88 -20.88 -7.66 17.28
CA TYR A 88 -20.84 -6.28 17.76
C TYR A 88 -21.18 -5.32 16.62
N PRO A 89 -21.68 -4.10 16.90
CA PRO A 89 -21.89 -3.08 15.88
C PRO A 89 -20.59 -2.27 15.66
N PRO A 90 -19.86 -2.48 14.55
CA PRO A 90 -18.56 -1.86 14.31
C PRO A 90 -18.69 -0.37 13.99
N ALA A 91 -17.59 0.38 14.08
CA ALA A 91 -17.53 1.81 13.79
C ALA A 91 -16.89 2.09 12.40
N PRO A 92 -17.15 3.24 11.74
CA PRO A 92 -16.34 3.65 10.59
C PRO A 92 -14.85 3.67 10.95
N GLY A 93 -14.02 3.06 10.11
CA GLY A 93 -12.61 2.75 10.37
C GLY A 93 -12.37 1.30 10.77
N ASP A 94 -13.31 0.66 11.46
CA ASP A 94 -13.25 -0.77 11.76
C ASP A 94 -13.24 -1.60 10.46
N ILE A 95 -12.45 -2.67 10.43
CA ILE A 95 -12.39 -3.64 9.32
C ILE A 95 -13.75 -4.32 9.08
N ASP A 96 -14.59 -4.42 10.12
CA ASP A 96 -15.92 -5.00 10.06
C ASP A 96 -17.01 -4.04 9.57
N HIS A 97 -16.68 -2.76 9.35
CA HIS A 97 -17.64 -1.75 8.92
C HIS A 97 -17.51 -1.45 7.41
N PRO A 98 -18.53 -1.76 6.57
CA PRO A 98 -18.46 -1.58 5.12
C PRO A 98 -18.12 -0.18 4.59
N ALA A 99 -18.35 0.89 5.38
CA ALA A 99 -18.01 2.24 4.94
C ALA A 99 -16.49 2.52 4.95
N SER A 100 -15.70 1.72 5.66
CA SER A 100 -14.23 1.88 5.78
C SER A 100 -13.49 1.68 4.45
N PHE A 101 -14.11 1.03 3.45
CA PHE A 101 -13.46 0.58 2.21
C PHE A 101 -14.02 1.23 0.94
N ALA A 102 -13.16 1.44 -0.07
CA ALA A 102 -13.54 1.98 -1.37
C ALA A 102 -14.09 0.95 -2.39
N TYR A 103 -14.21 -0.30 -1.97
CA TYR A 103 -14.44 -1.48 -2.81
C TYR A 103 -15.33 -2.52 -2.08
N ASP A 104 -15.73 -3.57 -2.79
CA ASP A 104 -16.68 -4.56 -2.26
C ASP A 104 -16.00 -5.53 -1.28
N VAL A 105 -16.47 -5.50 -0.02
CA VAL A 105 -16.03 -6.42 1.04
C VAL A 105 -17.04 -7.56 1.27
N PHE A 106 -16.53 -8.79 1.38
CA PHE A 106 -17.33 -9.98 1.67
C PHE A 106 -16.94 -10.55 3.03
N TYR A 107 -17.90 -10.58 3.95
CA TYR A 107 -17.70 -11.13 5.29
C TYR A 107 -18.19 -12.59 5.40
N LYS A 108 -17.47 -13.42 6.14
CA LYS A 108 -17.98 -14.73 6.61
C LYS A 108 -17.36 -15.10 7.96
N VAL A 109 -18.23 -15.27 8.94
CA VAL A 109 -17.89 -15.78 10.29
C VAL A 109 -17.49 -17.25 10.22
N VAL A 110 -16.48 -17.62 11.01
CA VAL A 110 -16.06 -19.00 11.29
C VAL A 110 -16.73 -19.45 12.59
N PRO A 111 -17.76 -20.32 12.56
CA PRO A 111 -18.50 -20.69 13.77
C PRO A 111 -17.62 -21.44 14.78
N GLY A 112 -17.54 -20.94 16.00
CA GLY A 112 -16.69 -21.44 17.07
C GLY A 112 -15.30 -20.80 17.15
N LEU A 113 -14.91 -19.91 16.24
CA LEU A 113 -13.64 -19.18 16.31
C LEU A 113 -13.71 -18.07 17.36
N THR A 114 -13.08 -18.28 18.52
CA THR A 114 -13.05 -17.28 19.60
C THR A 114 -11.77 -16.45 19.57
N PHE A 115 -11.81 -15.27 20.17
CA PHE A 115 -10.62 -14.43 20.39
C PHE A 115 -9.50 -15.20 21.13
N GLU A 116 -9.83 -16.05 22.11
CA GLU A 116 -8.86 -16.91 22.81
C GLU A 116 -8.13 -17.89 21.85
N MET A 117 -8.81 -18.42 20.84
CA MET A 117 -8.17 -19.25 19.81
C MET A 117 -7.21 -18.44 18.95
N CYS A 118 -7.59 -17.22 18.54
CA CYS A 118 -6.70 -16.29 17.84
C CYS A 118 -5.48 -15.92 18.70
N GLN A 119 -5.69 -15.48 19.95
CA GLN A 119 -4.64 -15.12 20.90
C GLN A 119 -3.64 -16.26 21.19
N SER A 120 -4.06 -17.52 21.08
CA SER A 120 -3.25 -18.69 21.45
C SER A 120 -2.76 -19.53 20.26
N GLY A 121 -3.14 -19.15 19.03
CA GLY A 121 -2.83 -19.87 17.79
C GLY A 121 -3.43 -21.28 17.71
N LYS A 122 -4.50 -21.58 18.45
CA LYS A 122 -5.02 -22.95 18.66
C LYS A 122 -6.49 -23.08 18.30
N LEU A 123 -6.75 -23.57 17.10
CA LEU A 123 -8.07 -24.01 16.68
C LEU A 123 -8.38 -25.41 17.23
N THR A 124 -9.67 -25.76 17.36
CA THR A 124 -10.07 -27.18 17.40
C THR A 124 -10.18 -27.70 15.97
N PRO A 125 -10.09 -29.02 15.70
CA PRO A 125 -10.19 -29.56 14.34
C PRO A 125 -11.48 -29.15 13.61
N GLU A 126 -12.59 -28.99 14.35
CA GLU A 126 -13.89 -28.57 13.81
C GLU A 126 -13.95 -27.06 13.50
N VAL A 127 -13.15 -26.24 14.18
CA VAL A 127 -13.02 -24.80 13.88
C VAL A 127 -12.02 -24.60 12.74
N GLU A 128 -10.93 -25.37 12.69
CA GLU A 128 -9.97 -25.42 11.59
C GLU A 128 -10.66 -25.79 10.26
N GLU A 129 -11.50 -26.84 10.26
CA GLU A 129 -12.27 -27.20 9.07
C GLU A 129 -13.20 -26.05 8.60
N ARG A 130 -13.84 -25.32 9.53
CA ARG A 130 -14.70 -24.17 9.20
C ARG A 130 -13.91 -22.97 8.71
N PHE A 131 -12.72 -22.74 9.24
CA PHE A 131 -11.79 -21.70 8.78
C PHE A 131 -11.37 -21.99 7.33
N LEU A 132 -10.90 -23.22 7.05
CA LEU A 132 -10.55 -23.69 5.71
C LEU A 132 -11.72 -23.63 4.72
N ASN A 133 -12.95 -23.90 5.18
CA ASN A 133 -14.16 -23.79 4.35
C ASN A 133 -14.62 -22.33 4.14
N THR A 134 -14.17 -21.40 5.00
CA THR A 134 -14.38 -19.96 4.82
C THR A 134 -13.44 -19.37 3.77
N ILE A 135 -12.18 -19.82 3.70
CA ILE A 135 -11.27 -19.47 2.60
C ILE A 135 -11.86 -19.89 1.23
N LYS A 136 -12.31 -21.15 1.11
CA LYS A 136 -12.95 -21.68 -0.12
C LYS A 136 -14.24 -20.96 -0.49
N TYR A 137 -14.97 -20.39 0.48
CA TYR A 137 -16.14 -19.55 0.21
C TYR A 137 -15.73 -18.24 -0.47
N PHE A 138 -14.61 -17.64 -0.07
CA PHE A 138 -14.08 -16.44 -0.73
C PHE A 138 -13.50 -16.73 -2.11
N GLU A 139 -12.81 -17.86 -2.32
CA GLU A 139 -12.47 -18.34 -3.67
C GLU A 139 -13.72 -18.48 -4.55
N ALA A 140 -14.80 -19.08 -4.02
CA ALA A 140 -16.05 -19.29 -4.74
C ALA A 140 -16.88 -18.00 -4.97
N LYS A 141 -16.68 -16.96 -4.16
CA LYS A 141 -17.16 -15.58 -4.42
C LYS A 141 -16.28 -14.86 -5.45
N GLY A 142 -15.05 -15.33 -5.69
CA GLY A 142 -14.10 -14.76 -6.65
C GLY A 142 -13.35 -13.54 -6.12
N VAL A 143 -13.06 -13.48 -4.81
CA VAL A 143 -12.39 -12.31 -4.21
C VAL A 143 -10.98 -12.10 -4.75
N SER A 144 -10.51 -10.85 -4.74
CA SER A 144 -9.17 -10.47 -5.21
C SER A 144 -8.08 -10.66 -4.15
N GLY A 145 -8.44 -10.72 -2.86
CA GLY A 145 -7.54 -11.01 -1.73
C GLY A 145 -8.30 -11.38 -0.45
N ILE A 146 -7.60 -11.87 0.58
CA ILE A 146 -8.21 -12.35 1.83
C ILE A 146 -7.47 -11.81 3.07
N THR A 147 -8.21 -11.37 4.08
CA THR A 147 -7.72 -10.93 5.40
C THR A 147 -8.62 -11.45 6.53
N GLY A 148 -8.35 -11.08 7.78
CA GLY A 148 -9.10 -11.50 8.97
C GLY A 148 -9.49 -10.32 9.87
N ASP A 149 -10.61 -10.43 10.58
CA ASP A 149 -11.15 -9.37 11.45
C ASP A 149 -10.41 -9.18 12.79
N CYS A 150 -9.25 -9.81 12.98
CA CYS A 150 -8.41 -9.65 14.16
C CYS A 150 -6.93 -9.86 13.83
N GLY A 151 -6.06 -8.92 14.24
CA GLY A 151 -4.61 -8.99 13.98
C GLY A 151 -3.90 -10.23 14.57
N PHE A 152 -4.48 -10.85 15.61
CA PHE A 152 -3.99 -12.13 16.14
C PHE A 152 -4.23 -13.32 15.20
N MET A 153 -5.05 -13.18 14.15
CA MET A 153 -5.17 -14.18 13.08
C MET A 153 -3.90 -14.35 12.23
N MET A 154 -2.83 -13.57 12.46
CA MET A 154 -1.53 -13.84 11.85
C MET A 154 -1.02 -15.27 12.17
N TYR A 155 -1.39 -15.86 13.32
CA TYR A 155 -1.17 -17.29 13.61
C TYR A 155 -1.77 -18.25 12.56
N PHE A 156 -2.75 -17.81 11.77
CA PHE A 156 -3.43 -18.58 10.74
C PHE A 156 -3.09 -18.12 9.31
N GLN A 157 -2.09 -17.22 9.16
CA GLN A 157 -1.60 -16.73 7.87
C GLN A 157 -1.14 -17.90 6.96
N ALA A 158 -0.24 -18.76 7.43
CA ALA A 158 0.19 -19.96 6.71
C ALA A 158 -0.97 -20.93 6.40
N LEU A 159 -1.89 -21.12 7.36
CA LEU A 159 -3.05 -21.99 7.19
C LEU A 159 -3.98 -21.49 6.08
N ALA A 160 -4.20 -20.18 6.01
CA ALA A 160 -5.01 -19.56 4.97
C ALA A 160 -4.30 -19.49 3.61
N ARG A 161 -3.00 -19.20 3.57
CA ARG A 161 -2.17 -19.29 2.35
C ARG A 161 -2.21 -20.70 1.75
N GLN A 162 -2.16 -21.74 2.57
CA GLN A 162 -2.28 -23.14 2.14
C GLN A 162 -3.70 -23.57 1.70
N ALA A 163 -4.71 -22.75 1.98
CA ALA A 163 -6.12 -23.05 1.73
C ALA A 163 -6.71 -22.36 0.49
N THR A 164 -5.92 -21.50 -0.16
CA THR A 164 -6.24 -20.79 -1.41
C THR A 164 -5.33 -21.27 -2.55
N VAL A 165 -5.77 -21.16 -3.80
CA VAL A 165 -5.00 -21.58 -4.98
C VAL A 165 -4.10 -20.47 -5.55
N ASP A 166 -4.54 -19.21 -5.43
CA ASP A 166 -3.92 -18.07 -6.13
C ASP A 166 -4.14 -16.68 -5.49
N LYS A 167 -4.82 -16.57 -4.33
CA LYS A 167 -5.16 -15.26 -3.73
C LYS A 167 -4.12 -14.80 -2.71
N PRO A 168 -3.69 -13.51 -2.72
CA PRO A 168 -2.91 -12.95 -1.63
C PRO A 168 -3.70 -13.00 -0.33
N VAL A 169 -3.02 -13.40 0.74
CA VAL A 169 -3.60 -13.53 2.09
C VAL A 169 -2.82 -12.64 3.04
N PHE A 170 -3.48 -11.83 3.86
CA PHE A 170 -2.81 -10.94 4.83
C PHE A 170 -3.65 -10.81 6.10
N MET A 171 -3.56 -11.81 6.98
CA MET A 171 -4.42 -11.95 8.17
C MET A 171 -4.20 -10.92 9.29
N SER A 172 -3.28 -9.96 9.11
CA SER A 172 -3.01 -8.89 10.08
C SER A 172 -2.29 -7.72 9.43
N ALA A 173 -2.48 -6.51 9.98
CA ALA A 173 -1.77 -5.30 9.60
C ALA A 173 -0.23 -5.45 9.67
N LEU A 174 0.27 -6.40 10.48
CA LEU A 174 1.70 -6.74 10.58
C LEU A 174 2.32 -7.22 9.25
N ALA A 175 1.52 -7.70 8.29
CA ALA A 175 2.03 -8.05 6.96
C ALA A 175 2.68 -6.86 6.23
N GLN A 176 2.25 -5.62 6.53
CA GLN A 176 2.84 -4.40 5.95
C GLN A 176 4.07 -3.89 6.74
N LEU A 177 4.27 -4.35 7.99
CA LEU A 177 5.33 -3.89 8.89
C LEU A 177 6.74 -3.91 8.27
N PRO A 178 7.17 -4.92 7.48
CA PRO A 178 8.55 -4.95 6.98
C PRO A 178 8.80 -3.88 5.92
N ALA A 179 7.78 -3.51 5.13
CA ALA A 179 7.86 -2.38 4.20
C ALA A 179 7.91 -1.04 4.95
N VAL A 180 7.17 -0.89 6.06
CA VAL A 180 7.30 0.28 6.95
C VAL A 180 8.70 0.34 7.56
N THR A 181 9.26 -0.78 8.01
CA THR A 181 10.64 -0.89 8.56
C THR A 181 11.72 -0.47 7.57
N ALA A 182 11.58 -0.84 6.29
CA ALA A 182 12.54 -0.46 5.24
C ALA A 182 12.68 1.07 5.14
N ALA A 183 11.61 1.82 5.34
CA ALA A 183 11.59 3.26 5.15
C ALA A 183 12.31 4.10 6.23
N PHE A 184 12.72 3.50 7.35
CA PHE A 184 13.35 4.19 8.49
C PHE A 184 14.72 3.61 8.84
N GLY A 185 15.62 4.42 9.39
CA GLY A 185 16.98 4.02 9.74
C GLY A 185 17.05 3.00 10.89
N ASN A 186 18.16 2.27 11.01
CA ASN A 186 18.30 1.16 11.97
C ASN A 186 18.20 1.57 13.46
N GLU A 187 18.44 2.84 13.78
CA GLU A 187 18.29 3.41 15.14
C GLU A 187 16.91 4.08 15.36
N GLU A 188 16.05 4.08 14.34
CA GLU A 188 14.70 4.63 14.37
C GLU A 188 13.67 3.53 14.63
N LEU A 189 12.69 3.85 15.47
CA LEU A 189 11.76 2.89 16.05
C LEU A 189 10.35 2.95 15.42
N ILE A 190 9.65 1.83 15.47
CA ILE A 190 8.23 1.71 15.12
C ILE A 190 7.45 1.26 16.36
N ALA A 191 6.40 2.01 16.70
CA ALA A 191 5.50 1.62 17.78
C ALA A 191 4.37 0.75 17.25
N ILE A 192 4.24 -0.47 17.76
CA ILE A 192 3.20 -1.42 17.37
C ILE A 192 2.10 -1.40 18.43
N PHE A 193 0.99 -0.72 18.15
CA PHE A 193 -0.17 -0.64 19.04
C PHE A 193 -1.08 -1.84 18.82
N THR A 194 -1.37 -2.58 19.89
CA THR A 194 -2.17 -3.81 19.88
C THR A 194 -3.18 -3.81 21.02
N ALA A 195 -4.31 -4.49 20.83
CA ALA A 195 -5.31 -4.63 21.88
C ALA A 195 -4.82 -5.46 23.09
N ASN A 196 -3.79 -6.29 22.91
CA ASN A 196 -3.16 -6.98 24.05
C ASN A 196 -1.65 -7.18 23.85
N GLY A 197 -0.85 -6.27 24.43
CA GLY A 197 0.61 -6.31 24.36
C GLY A 197 1.23 -7.46 25.14
N SER A 198 0.50 -8.08 26.08
CA SER A 198 0.93 -9.31 26.73
C SER A 198 0.75 -10.56 25.86
N THR A 199 -0.15 -10.52 24.87
CA THR A 199 -0.41 -11.60 23.90
C THR A 199 0.50 -11.50 22.69
N LEU A 200 0.72 -10.30 22.15
CA LEU A 200 1.50 -10.12 20.92
C LEU A 200 2.97 -10.55 21.09
N LYS A 201 3.55 -10.42 22.29
CA LYS A 201 4.95 -10.79 22.56
C LYS A 201 5.23 -12.29 22.31
N PRO A 202 4.45 -13.24 22.86
CA PRO A 202 4.50 -14.65 22.47
C PRO A 202 4.35 -15.00 20.98
N MET A 203 3.94 -14.04 20.13
CA MET A 203 3.77 -14.26 18.69
C MET A 203 5.07 -14.05 17.89
N GLU A 204 6.11 -13.50 18.51
CA GLU A 204 7.39 -13.11 17.89
C GLU A 204 7.99 -14.14 16.90
N PRO A 205 8.11 -15.45 17.22
CA PRO A 205 8.64 -16.42 16.26
C PRO A 205 7.80 -16.53 14.99
N MET A 206 6.48 -16.43 15.12
CA MET A 206 5.53 -16.54 14.02
C MET A 206 5.45 -15.21 13.23
N ILE A 207 5.62 -14.05 13.87
CA ILE A 207 5.80 -12.77 13.16
C ILE A 207 7.11 -12.80 12.33
N CYS A 208 8.16 -13.43 12.86
CA CYS A 208 9.40 -13.64 12.14
C CYS A 208 9.22 -14.60 10.93
N ASP A 209 8.59 -15.76 11.14
CA ASP A 209 8.35 -16.75 10.07
C ASP A 209 7.40 -16.24 8.96
N GLU A 210 6.33 -15.52 9.34
CA GLU A 210 5.26 -15.11 8.40
C GLU A 210 5.49 -13.72 7.76
N CYS A 211 6.15 -12.80 8.46
CA CYS A 211 6.39 -11.43 7.99
C CYS A 211 7.88 -11.14 7.68
N GLY A 212 8.81 -11.99 8.11
CA GLY A 212 10.25 -11.71 8.02
C GLY A 212 10.76 -10.66 9.04
N VAL A 213 9.97 -10.35 10.08
CA VAL A 213 10.31 -9.32 11.08
C VAL A 213 10.53 -9.94 12.46
N ASN A 214 11.75 -9.80 12.98
CA ASN A 214 12.07 -10.12 14.36
C ASN A 214 11.69 -8.95 15.28
N VAL A 215 10.64 -9.12 16.10
CA VAL A 215 10.17 -8.08 17.03
C VAL A 215 10.92 -8.03 18.38
N GLU A 216 11.92 -8.89 18.63
CA GLU A 216 12.93 -8.67 19.70
C GLU A 216 14.02 -7.68 19.28
N GLU A 217 14.15 -7.34 17.98
CA GLU A 217 15.04 -6.27 17.56
C GLU A 217 14.67 -4.95 18.26
N GLN A 218 15.68 -4.19 18.67
CA GLN A 218 15.52 -2.95 19.45
C GLN A 218 14.78 -1.84 18.69
N ARG A 219 14.34 -2.08 17.46
CA ARG A 219 13.56 -1.19 16.60
C ARG A 219 12.05 -1.19 16.89
N TYR A 220 11.51 -2.20 17.59
CA TYR A 220 10.06 -2.36 17.75
C TYR A 220 9.60 -2.10 19.20
N VAL A 221 8.62 -1.21 19.36
CA VAL A 221 8.02 -0.87 20.66
C VAL A 221 6.59 -1.40 20.69
N ILE A 222 6.39 -2.59 21.26
CA ILE A 222 5.05 -3.17 21.43
C ILE A 222 4.29 -2.42 22.54
N VAL A 223 3.22 -1.73 22.16
CA VAL A 223 2.32 -0.96 23.02
C VAL A 223 0.99 -1.70 23.15
N GLY A 224 0.76 -2.29 24.32
CA GLY A 224 -0.55 -2.84 24.67
C GLY A 224 -1.53 -1.77 25.12
N CYS A 225 -2.78 -1.85 24.67
CA CYS A 225 -3.86 -0.92 24.97
C CYS A 225 -4.81 -1.40 26.10
N GLU A 226 -4.45 -2.44 26.86
CA GLU A 226 -5.30 -3.06 27.91
C GLU A 226 -5.70 -2.12 29.06
N ASP A 227 -4.97 -1.01 29.22
CA ASP A 227 -5.15 0.03 30.25
C ASP A 227 -5.85 1.29 29.74
N VAL A 228 -6.19 1.37 28.44
CA VAL A 228 -6.88 2.52 27.85
C VAL A 228 -8.36 2.49 28.28
N PRO A 229 -8.88 3.54 28.96
CA PRO A 229 -10.25 3.52 29.48
C PRO A 229 -11.29 3.32 28.38
N HIS A 230 -12.26 2.44 28.63
CA HIS A 230 -13.34 2.04 27.73
C HIS A 230 -12.92 1.18 26.52
N PHE A 231 -11.62 0.93 26.34
CA PHE A 231 -11.14 0.03 25.29
C PHE A 231 -11.27 -1.46 25.66
N GLU A 232 -11.59 -1.77 26.92
CA GLU A 232 -11.81 -3.15 27.36
C GLU A 232 -13.05 -3.82 26.72
N ALA A 233 -13.88 -3.05 26.00
CA ALA A 233 -15.01 -3.55 25.21
C ALA A 233 -14.55 -4.47 24.04
N VAL A 234 -13.42 -4.18 23.41
CA VAL A 234 -12.80 -5.00 22.34
C VAL A 234 -12.61 -6.45 22.81
N ALA A 235 -11.98 -6.62 23.97
CA ALA A 235 -11.73 -7.94 24.55
C ALA A 235 -13.02 -8.69 24.98
N ARG A 236 -14.16 -7.99 25.06
CA ARG A 236 -15.49 -8.57 25.34
C ARG A 236 -16.33 -8.81 24.08
N GLY A 237 -15.91 -8.35 22.90
CA GLY A 237 -16.73 -8.35 21.69
C GLY A 237 -17.95 -7.42 21.83
N GLU A 238 -17.77 -6.26 22.46
CA GLU A 238 -18.81 -5.26 22.73
C GLU A 238 -18.60 -3.99 21.90
N LYS A 239 -19.65 -3.18 21.73
CA LYS A 239 -19.54 -1.89 21.04
C LYS A 239 -18.52 -0.97 21.73
N VAL A 240 -17.47 -0.60 21.01
CA VAL A 240 -16.55 0.49 21.38
C VAL A 240 -17.19 1.87 21.12
N ASP A 241 -16.88 2.83 21.99
CA ASP A 241 -17.31 4.22 21.89
C ASP A 241 -16.08 5.09 21.55
N VAL A 242 -15.85 5.29 20.24
CA VAL A 242 -14.63 5.91 19.69
C VAL A 242 -14.34 7.26 20.37
N ASP A 243 -15.33 8.15 20.46
CA ASP A 243 -15.20 9.47 21.11
C ASP A 243 -14.71 9.40 22.57
N LYS A 244 -15.08 8.35 23.32
CA LYS A 244 -14.63 8.15 24.72
C LYS A 244 -13.24 7.54 24.83
N VAL A 245 -12.84 6.71 23.87
CA VAL A 245 -11.53 6.03 23.86
C VAL A 245 -10.43 6.95 23.31
N THR A 246 -10.71 7.75 22.28
CA THR A 246 -9.73 8.62 21.59
C THR A 246 -8.84 9.44 22.52
N PRO A 247 -9.35 10.11 23.58
CA PRO A 247 -8.50 10.86 24.51
C PRO A 247 -7.50 9.98 25.29
N GLY A 248 -7.87 8.73 25.59
CA GLY A 248 -7.00 7.74 26.23
C GLY A 248 -5.93 7.20 25.27
N MET A 249 -6.31 6.94 24.01
CA MET A 249 -5.36 6.51 22.97
C MET A 249 -4.32 7.59 22.66
N ILE A 250 -4.75 8.87 22.60
CA ILE A 250 -3.88 10.05 22.50
C ILE A 250 -2.91 10.14 23.69
N ALA A 251 -3.40 9.94 24.93
CA ALA A 251 -2.55 9.98 26.11
C ALA A 251 -1.49 8.86 26.07
N LYS A 252 -1.90 7.63 25.74
CA LYS A 252 -1.01 6.48 25.57
C LYS A 252 0.11 6.75 24.56
N ALA A 253 -0.22 7.36 23.42
CA ALA A 253 0.76 7.70 22.40
C ALA A 253 1.75 8.78 22.87
N ARG A 254 1.29 9.82 23.57
CA ARG A 254 2.18 10.84 24.18
C ARG A 254 3.15 10.21 25.17
N ASP A 255 2.69 9.34 26.06
CA ASP A 255 3.52 8.71 27.08
C ASP A 255 4.57 7.75 26.47
N VAL A 256 4.20 7.03 25.39
CA VAL A 256 5.12 6.20 24.61
C VAL A 256 6.18 7.06 23.92
N LEU A 257 5.81 8.14 23.21
CA LEU A 257 6.77 9.01 22.53
C LEU A 257 7.67 9.79 23.50
N ALA A 258 7.17 10.15 24.69
CA ALA A 258 7.98 10.74 25.76
C ALA A 258 9.01 9.76 26.33
N THR A 259 8.75 8.45 26.25
CA THR A 259 9.67 7.38 26.68
C THR A 259 10.65 6.99 25.56
N TYR A 260 10.21 7.05 24.30
CA TYR A 260 10.92 6.56 23.11
C TYR A 260 10.94 7.63 21.99
N PRO A 261 11.71 8.72 22.13
CA PRO A 261 11.67 9.88 21.23
C PRO A 261 12.26 9.65 19.82
N ASN A 262 12.86 8.48 19.57
CA ASN A 262 13.32 8.01 18.27
C ASN A 262 12.29 7.13 17.53
N ILE A 263 11.04 7.03 18.00
CA ILE A 263 9.93 6.51 17.18
C ILE A 263 9.68 7.42 15.98
N ARG A 264 9.41 6.82 14.81
CA ARG A 264 9.15 7.51 13.54
C ARG A 264 7.89 7.06 12.81
N ALA A 265 7.36 5.89 13.13
CA ALA A 265 6.05 5.46 12.67
C ALA A 265 5.30 4.72 13.77
N ILE A 266 3.99 4.69 13.63
CA ILE A 266 3.08 3.88 14.43
C ILE A 266 2.43 2.86 13.49
N LEU A 267 2.29 1.61 13.93
CA LEU A 267 1.48 0.60 13.28
C LEU A 267 0.40 0.13 14.25
N LEU A 268 -0.86 0.16 13.81
CA LEU A 268 -2.01 -0.32 14.55
C LEU A 268 -2.29 -1.77 14.13
N GLU A 269 -1.91 -2.71 14.97
CA GLU A 269 -2.01 -4.16 14.72
C GLU A 269 -3.44 -4.68 14.87
N CYS A 270 -4.18 -4.14 15.84
CA CYS A 270 -5.57 -4.50 16.07
C CYS A 270 -6.51 -3.81 15.07
N THR A 271 -7.46 -4.58 14.56
CA THR A 271 -8.47 -4.21 13.56
C THR A 271 -9.54 -3.23 14.04
N GLU A 272 -9.73 -3.10 15.36
CA GLU A 272 -10.58 -2.07 15.98
C GLU A 272 -9.82 -0.76 16.32
N LEU A 273 -8.51 -0.67 16.00
CA LEU A 273 -7.72 0.56 16.19
C LEU A 273 -7.71 1.60 15.04
N PRO A 274 -7.97 1.29 13.75
CA PRO A 274 -7.97 2.31 12.68
C PRO A 274 -8.86 3.54 12.94
N PRO A 275 -10.03 3.46 13.63
CA PRO A 275 -10.81 4.65 14.02
C PRO A 275 -10.06 5.71 14.86
N TYR A 276 -8.85 5.40 15.35
CA TYR A 276 -7.98 6.33 16.07
C TYR A 276 -6.80 6.84 15.23
N ALA A 277 -6.57 6.31 14.02
CA ALA A 277 -5.36 6.57 13.23
C ALA A 277 -5.15 8.06 12.94
N ASP A 278 -6.19 8.75 12.48
CA ASP A 278 -6.15 10.18 12.15
C ASP A 278 -5.94 11.06 13.38
N ALA A 279 -6.49 10.67 14.53
CA ALA A 279 -6.25 11.31 15.81
C ALA A 279 -4.79 11.14 16.28
N LEU A 280 -4.20 9.97 16.03
CA LEU A 280 -2.80 9.69 16.33
C LEU A 280 -1.86 10.44 15.36
N ARG A 281 -2.14 10.49 14.05
CA ARG A 281 -1.34 11.30 13.08
C ARG A 281 -1.34 12.77 13.46
N LYS A 282 -2.53 13.33 13.71
CA LYS A 282 -2.73 14.74 14.07
C LYS A 282 -2.04 15.15 15.38
N GLU A 283 -2.00 14.26 16.36
CA GLU A 283 -1.37 14.52 17.65
C GLU A 283 0.15 14.35 17.60
N THR A 284 0.64 13.29 16.94
CA THR A 284 2.05 12.89 17.00
C THR A 284 2.91 13.50 15.90
N GLY A 285 2.31 13.90 14.78
CA GLY A 285 3.02 14.31 13.56
C GLY A 285 3.76 13.18 12.86
N LEU A 286 3.54 11.92 13.28
CA LEU A 286 4.15 10.72 12.70
C LEU A 286 3.18 10.03 11.75
N PRO A 287 3.69 9.29 10.74
CA PRO A 287 2.87 8.35 10.01
C PRO A 287 2.29 7.24 10.89
N VAL A 288 1.03 6.89 10.63
CA VAL A 288 0.27 5.81 11.28
C VAL A 288 -0.27 4.89 10.18
N TYR A 289 0.14 3.63 10.23
CA TYR A 289 -0.32 2.54 9.36
C TYR A 289 -1.25 1.61 10.14
N ASP A 290 -2.23 0.99 9.48
CA ASP A 290 -3.24 0.16 10.16
C ASP A 290 -3.80 -0.97 9.26
N ALA A 291 -4.84 -1.66 9.74
CA ALA A 291 -5.46 -2.76 9.01
C ALA A 291 -6.15 -2.31 7.71
N ILE A 292 -6.74 -1.11 7.65
CA ILE A 292 -7.34 -0.57 6.42
C ILE A 292 -6.23 -0.21 5.42
N THR A 293 -5.16 0.41 5.92
CA THR A 293 -3.95 0.75 5.15
C THR A 293 -3.36 -0.48 4.46
N ALA A 294 -3.31 -1.63 5.15
CA ALA A 294 -2.91 -2.90 4.56
C ALA A 294 -3.91 -3.40 3.49
N CYS A 295 -5.22 -3.37 3.78
CA CYS A 295 -6.25 -3.80 2.83
C CYS A 295 -6.19 -3.02 1.52
N ASP A 296 -6.14 -1.69 1.63
CA ASP A 296 -6.07 -0.75 0.51
C ASP A 296 -4.77 -0.95 -0.28
N PHE A 297 -3.61 -1.09 0.38
CA PHE A 297 -2.33 -1.42 -0.26
C PHE A 297 -2.40 -2.69 -1.12
N PHE A 298 -2.93 -3.80 -0.58
CA PHE A 298 -3.05 -5.02 -1.36
C PHE A 298 -4.07 -4.89 -2.50
N MET A 299 -5.15 -4.11 -2.31
CA MET A 299 -6.16 -3.85 -3.35
C MET A 299 -5.68 -2.91 -4.47
N MET A 300 -4.78 -1.97 -4.21
CA MET A 300 -4.09 -1.19 -5.25
C MET A 300 -3.31 -2.09 -6.22
N GLY A 301 -2.89 -3.27 -5.77
CA GLY A 301 -2.26 -4.28 -6.63
C GLY A 301 -3.19 -4.80 -7.75
N VAL A 302 -4.51 -4.85 -7.53
CA VAL A 302 -5.50 -5.48 -8.43
C VAL A 302 -6.47 -4.50 -9.09
N GLN A 303 -6.52 -3.25 -8.65
CA GLN A 303 -7.43 -2.22 -9.18
C GLN A 303 -6.83 -1.51 -10.41
N ASP A 304 -7.71 -1.02 -11.29
CA ASP A 304 -7.33 -0.14 -12.41
C ASP A 304 -6.96 1.24 -11.84
N ASN A 305 -5.80 1.83 -12.20
CA ASN A 305 -5.36 3.06 -11.58
C ASN A 305 -6.28 4.24 -11.91
N GLU A 306 -6.77 4.94 -10.89
CA GLU A 306 -7.77 6.02 -11.04
C GLU A 306 -7.29 7.23 -11.85
N ARG A 307 -6.00 7.34 -12.17
CA ARG A 307 -5.36 8.52 -12.78
C ARG A 307 -4.77 8.23 -14.16
N PHE A 308 -4.33 6.97 -14.41
CA PHE A 308 -3.67 6.57 -15.65
C PHE A 308 -4.02 5.15 -16.16
N GLY A 309 -5.03 4.49 -15.57
CA GLY A 309 -5.45 3.13 -15.94
C GLY A 309 -6.15 2.99 -17.30
N LEU A 310 -6.68 1.79 -17.58
CA LEU A 310 -7.16 1.38 -18.91
C LEU A 310 -8.66 1.60 -19.18
N GLN A 311 -9.45 2.01 -18.18
CA GLN A 311 -10.89 2.19 -18.34
C GLN A 311 -11.25 3.63 -18.77
N ASP A 312 -12.54 3.98 -18.85
CA ASP A 312 -13.02 5.31 -19.27
C ASP A 312 -13.63 6.12 -18.08
N TRP A 313 -13.06 6.00 -16.87
CA TRP A 313 -13.61 6.63 -15.65
C TRP A 313 -12.60 7.41 -14.79
N GLN A 314 -11.35 7.53 -15.23
CA GLN A 314 -10.28 8.15 -14.47
C GLN A 314 -10.63 9.57 -14.03
N VAL A 315 -10.12 9.92 -12.86
CA VAL A 315 -10.06 11.28 -12.34
C VAL A 315 -9.35 12.16 -13.36
N VAL A 316 -10.06 13.17 -13.87
CA VAL A 316 -9.44 14.22 -14.67
C VAL A 316 -8.51 15.02 -13.76
N TRP A 317 -7.22 15.06 -14.11
CA TRP A 317 -6.21 15.81 -13.39
C TRP A 317 -6.64 17.28 -13.19
N ASP A 318 -6.54 17.75 -11.95
CA ASP A 318 -7.08 19.04 -11.51
C ASP A 318 -6.36 20.27 -12.10
N GLY A 319 -5.16 20.07 -12.64
CA GLY A 319 -4.29 21.11 -13.16
C GLY A 319 -3.66 22.02 -12.10
N GLN A 320 -3.75 21.68 -10.81
CA GLN A 320 -3.32 22.55 -9.71
C GLN A 320 -2.07 22.02 -9.01
N GLN A 321 -0.90 22.36 -9.55
CA GLN A 321 0.39 22.09 -8.93
C GLN A 321 1.38 23.24 -9.14
N GLU A 322 2.43 23.33 -8.31
CA GLU A 322 3.61 24.12 -8.63
C GLU A 322 4.25 23.53 -9.90
N GLU A 323 4.06 24.18 -11.06
CA GLU A 323 4.63 23.72 -12.34
C GLU A 323 6.13 23.46 -12.19
N TYR A 324 6.56 22.22 -12.45
CA TYR A 324 7.96 21.84 -12.41
C TYR A 324 8.55 21.66 -13.81
N THR A 325 9.49 22.54 -14.15
CA THR A 325 10.42 22.36 -15.26
C THR A 325 11.77 21.88 -14.74
N PHE A 326 12.42 20.97 -15.49
CA PHE A 326 13.71 20.41 -15.11
C PHE A 326 14.73 21.50 -14.79
N ALA A 327 15.47 21.32 -13.70
CA ALA A 327 16.47 22.27 -13.19
C ALA A 327 15.96 23.65 -12.71
N GLN A 328 14.65 23.90 -12.59
CA GLN A 328 14.15 25.24 -12.21
C GLN A 328 14.54 25.68 -10.79
N ASN A 329 14.66 24.73 -9.86
CA ASN A 329 15.03 24.94 -8.46
C ASN A 329 16.54 24.73 -8.19
N LEU A 330 17.36 24.94 -9.22
CA LEU A 330 18.82 24.92 -9.15
C LEU A 330 19.40 26.34 -9.25
N THR A 331 20.47 26.59 -8.49
CA THR A 331 21.36 27.74 -8.69
C THR A 331 22.13 27.64 -10.01
N GLU A 332 22.72 28.75 -10.47
CA GLU A 332 23.52 28.74 -11.69
C GLU A 332 24.79 27.87 -11.59
N GLU A 333 25.32 27.68 -10.38
CA GLU A 333 26.44 26.76 -10.13
C GLU A 333 25.99 25.29 -10.21
N GLU A 334 24.85 24.95 -9.63
CA GLU A 334 24.22 23.63 -9.80
C GLU A 334 23.91 23.36 -11.28
N LYS A 335 23.35 24.33 -12.02
CA LYS A 335 23.07 24.19 -13.47
C LYS A 335 24.33 24.01 -14.31
N ALA A 336 25.41 24.71 -13.99
CA ALA A 336 26.70 24.54 -14.66
C ALA A 336 27.29 23.14 -14.45
N ALA A 337 26.96 22.49 -13.33
CA ALA A 337 27.39 21.14 -12.99
C ALA A 337 26.50 20.01 -13.55
N LEU A 338 25.37 20.33 -14.21
CA LEU A 338 24.55 19.32 -14.90
C LEU A 338 25.32 18.69 -16.05
N VAL A 339 25.23 17.37 -16.23
CA VAL A 339 26.06 16.63 -17.20
C VAL A 339 25.32 16.25 -18.49
N ASN A 340 24.05 15.86 -18.45
CA ASN A 340 23.36 15.32 -19.63
C ASN A 340 22.61 16.37 -20.45
N VAL A 341 22.28 17.53 -19.88
CA VAL A 341 21.70 18.66 -20.63
C VAL A 341 22.66 19.10 -21.77
N PRO A 342 22.21 19.28 -23.02
CA PRO A 342 23.04 19.81 -24.10
C PRO A 342 23.80 21.08 -23.72
N LYS A 343 25.07 21.21 -24.16
CA LYS A 343 25.90 22.39 -23.86
C LYS A 343 25.29 23.70 -24.37
N GLU A 344 24.50 23.61 -25.43
CA GLU A 344 23.81 24.75 -26.04
C GLU A 344 22.61 25.21 -25.20
N GLU A 345 21.87 24.30 -24.55
CA GLU A 345 20.83 24.66 -23.57
C GLU A 345 21.45 25.22 -22.27
N ARG A 346 22.53 24.61 -21.75
CA ARG A 346 23.29 25.14 -20.61
C ARG A 346 23.76 26.58 -20.88
N ALA A 347 24.27 26.86 -22.09
CA ALA A 347 24.62 28.22 -22.51
C ALA A 347 23.38 29.13 -22.69
N GLY A 348 22.26 28.57 -23.16
CA GLY A 348 20.97 29.24 -23.26
C GLY A 348 20.50 29.80 -21.92
N TRP A 349 20.47 28.96 -20.87
CA TRP A 349 20.04 29.36 -19.52
C TRP A 349 20.93 30.48 -18.95
N LEU A 350 22.25 30.34 -19.07
CA LEU A 350 23.23 31.37 -18.68
C LEU A 350 23.04 32.69 -19.46
N SER A 351 22.52 32.63 -20.69
CA SER A 351 22.24 33.83 -21.51
C SER A 351 20.90 34.51 -21.20
N SER A 352 19.92 33.79 -20.65
CA SER A 352 18.59 34.35 -20.36
C SER A 352 18.57 35.37 -19.21
N ILE A 353 19.52 35.29 -18.27
CA ILE A 353 19.60 36.19 -17.10
C ILE A 353 20.25 37.56 -17.46
N GLY A 354 19.96 38.05 -18.67
CA GLY A 354 20.30 39.38 -19.16
C GLY A 354 19.15 40.13 -19.84
N LYS A 355 17.93 39.56 -19.88
CA LYS A 355 16.79 40.12 -20.64
C LYS A 355 15.41 40.02 -19.96
N THR A 356 15.34 40.19 -18.64
CA THR A 356 14.07 40.60 -18.01
C THR A 356 13.77 42.06 -18.37
N TYR A 357 12.52 42.37 -18.74
CA TYR A 357 12.02 43.69 -19.17
C TYR A 357 12.52 44.28 -20.51
N ALA A 358 12.38 43.55 -21.63
CA ALA A 358 12.19 44.18 -22.96
C ALA A 358 11.66 43.23 -24.07
N SER A 359 10.36 42.84 -24.08
CA SER A 359 9.64 42.38 -25.30
C SER A 359 8.15 42.00 -25.10
N MET A 360 7.37 42.75 -24.30
CA MET A 360 5.89 42.66 -24.40
C MET A 360 5.37 43.39 -25.64
N SER A 361 5.57 42.81 -26.82
CA SER A 361 4.78 43.02 -28.04
C SER A 361 5.26 42.11 -29.18
N HIS A 362 4.36 41.78 -30.13
CA HIS A 362 4.60 40.96 -31.33
C HIS A 362 4.88 39.45 -31.13
N VAL A 363 3.83 38.69 -30.76
CA VAL A 363 3.32 37.61 -31.64
C VAL A 363 1.79 37.63 -31.58
N ALA A 364 1.14 38.11 -32.64
CA ALA A 364 -0.32 38.14 -32.76
C ALA A 364 -0.76 37.59 -34.14
N SER A 365 -0.20 36.43 -34.52
CA SER A 365 -0.32 35.90 -35.89
C SER A 365 -0.24 34.36 -36.01
N THR A 366 -0.51 33.60 -34.95
CA THR A 366 -0.54 32.11 -35.00
C THR A 366 -1.80 31.48 -34.39
N ALA A 367 -2.78 32.28 -33.98
CA ALA A 367 -4.02 31.86 -33.31
C ALA A 367 -5.06 31.21 -34.26
N LYS A 368 -4.62 30.34 -35.18
CA LYS A 368 -5.51 29.63 -36.13
C LYS A 368 -5.22 28.13 -36.29
N THR A 369 -4.04 27.65 -35.88
CA THR A 369 -3.69 26.22 -35.97
C THR A 369 -3.98 25.44 -34.67
N MET A 370 -3.95 26.10 -33.50
CA MET A 370 -4.31 25.45 -32.23
C MET A 370 -5.80 25.11 -32.14
N THR A 371 -6.67 25.90 -32.76
CA THR A 371 -8.13 25.73 -32.67
C THR A 371 -8.60 24.38 -33.22
N GLU A 372 -7.99 23.91 -34.31
CA GLU A 372 -8.36 22.65 -34.96
C GLU A 372 -7.91 21.43 -34.13
N TYR A 373 -6.77 21.52 -33.43
CA TYR A 373 -6.29 20.48 -32.51
C TYR A 373 -7.10 20.41 -31.21
N VAL A 374 -7.45 21.57 -30.63
CA VAL A 374 -8.29 21.63 -29.41
C VAL A 374 -9.71 21.10 -29.68
N THR A 375 -10.26 21.36 -30.87
CA THR A 375 -11.62 20.91 -31.23
C THR A 375 -11.74 19.39 -31.38
N SER A 376 -10.68 18.67 -31.76
CA SER A 376 -10.72 17.20 -31.87
C SER A 376 -10.73 16.51 -30.50
N GLN A 377 -10.01 17.05 -29.51
CA GLN A 377 -10.04 16.56 -28.12
C GLN A 377 -11.37 16.89 -27.43
N ALA A 378 -11.91 18.10 -27.63
CA ALA A 378 -13.13 18.56 -26.97
C ALA A 378 -14.40 17.74 -27.32
N LEU A 379 -14.39 16.98 -28.42
CA LEU A 379 -15.54 16.18 -28.87
C LEU A 379 -15.73 14.84 -28.15
N ASN A 380 -14.71 14.33 -27.45
CA ASN A 380 -14.85 13.13 -26.61
C ASN A 380 -15.17 13.46 -25.12
N ALA A 381 -14.93 14.70 -24.68
CA ALA A 381 -15.00 15.10 -23.28
C ALA A 381 -16.42 15.24 -22.68
N THR A 382 -17.48 14.74 -23.34
CA THR A 382 -18.88 15.01 -22.94
C THR A 382 -19.43 14.06 -21.86
N LYS A 383 -18.60 13.70 -20.86
CA LYS A 383 -19.04 13.02 -19.62
C LYS A 383 -18.06 13.02 -18.44
N ALA A 384 -17.07 13.93 -18.44
CA ALA A 384 -16.15 14.06 -17.30
C ALA A 384 -16.91 14.43 -16.02
N LYS A 385 -16.60 13.73 -14.91
CA LYS A 385 -17.00 14.14 -13.55
C LYS A 385 -16.16 15.32 -13.08
N GLU A 386 -16.61 15.99 -12.03
CA GLU A 386 -15.80 16.97 -11.31
C GLU A 386 -14.54 16.31 -10.73
N ALA A 387 -13.39 16.99 -10.81
CA ALA A 387 -12.14 16.49 -10.25
C ALA A 387 -12.21 16.50 -8.70
N PRO A 388 -11.73 15.46 -8.02
CA PRO A 388 -11.64 15.44 -6.56
C PRO A 388 -10.60 16.45 -6.07
N VAL A 389 -10.74 16.87 -4.82
CA VAL A 389 -9.80 17.79 -4.18
C VAL A 389 -8.57 17.00 -3.74
N ARG A 390 -7.37 17.44 -4.10
CA ARG A 390 -6.11 16.85 -3.58
C ARG A 390 -6.13 16.71 -2.07
N ALA A 391 -5.62 15.60 -1.56
CA ALA A 391 -5.37 15.41 -0.14
C ALA A 391 -4.39 16.49 0.35
N LYS A 392 -4.88 17.44 1.16
CA LYS A 392 -4.07 18.58 1.66
C LYS A 392 -3.04 18.18 2.72
N ASP A 393 -3.21 16.98 3.28
CA ASP A 393 -2.47 16.47 4.43
C ASP A 393 -1.42 15.44 3.97
N GLY A 394 -0.55 15.82 3.02
CA GLY A 394 0.55 14.98 2.59
C GLY A 394 1.23 15.49 1.32
N THR A 395 2.56 15.55 1.31
CA THR A 395 3.35 15.88 0.11
C THR A 395 4.59 15.00 -0.01
N LEU A 396 5.06 14.74 -1.24
CA LEU A 396 6.18 13.83 -1.53
C LEU A 396 7.39 14.59 -2.10
N GLY A 397 8.59 14.26 -1.63
CA GLY A 397 9.84 14.68 -2.27
C GLY A 397 10.35 13.62 -3.25
N ILE A 398 10.63 14.00 -4.49
CA ILE A 398 11.17 13.10 -5.53
C ILE A 398 12.57 13.59 -5.91
N VAL A 399 13.59 12.87 -5.44
CA VAL A 399 15.00 13.07 -5.83
C VAL A 399 15.15 12.67 -7.29
N ARG A 400 15.66 13.57 -8.14
CA ARG A 400 15.80 13.31 -9.58
C ARG A 400 17.24 13.06 -10.05
N LEU A 401 17.37 12.16 -11.02
CA LEU A 401 18.52 12.05 -11.93
C LEU A 401 18.84 13.40 -12.58
N ASP A 402 20.06 13.54 -13.10
CA ASP A 402 20.42 14.56 -14.11
C ASP A 402 19.85 14.19 -15.51
N TYR A 403 18.66 13.57 -15.59
CA TYR A 403 18.03 13.15 -16.85
C TYR A 403 16.80 14.02 -17.13
N ASN A 404 16.74 14.62 -18.33
CA ASN A 404 15.65 15.48 -18.76
C ASN A 404 14.92 14.86 -19.96
N TYR A 405 13.81 14.19 -19.68
CA TYR A 405 12.95 13.52 -20.65
C TYR A 405 11.49 13.97 -20.40
N PRO A 406 10.59 13.91 -21.40
CA PRO A 406 9.16 14.16 -21.20
C PRO A 406 8.48 12.89 -20.66
N PRO A 407 8.04 12.86 -19.39
CA PRO A 407 7.46 11.67 -18.75
C PRO A 407 6.03 11.41 -19.25
N ALA A 408 5.49 10.23 -18.96
CA ALA A 408 4.12 9.82 -19.33
C ALA A 408 3.21 9.66 -18.10
N PRO A 409 1.87 9.78 -18.18
CA PRO A 409 1.00 9.44 -17.07
C PRO A 409 1.26 8.02 -16.55
N GLY A 410 1.46 7.87 -15.23
CA GLY A 410 1.94 6.65 -14.57
C GLY A 410 3.42 6.73 -14.18
N ASP A 411 4.23 7.47 -14.91
CA ASP A 411 5.63 7.76 -14.56
C ASP A 411 5.70 8.55 -13.24
N ILE A 412 6.71 8.27 -12.42
CA ILE A 412 6.97 8.98 -11.17
C ILE A 412 7.33 10.46 -11.40
N ASP A 413 7.93 10.77 -12.56
CA ASP A 413 8.25 12.15 -12.97
C ASP A 413 7.05 12.89 -13.59
N HIS A 414 5.92 12.22 -13.81
CA HIS A 414 4.70 12.85 -14.30
C HIS A 414 3.77 13.28 -13.15
N PRO A 415 3.51 14.59 -12.95
CA PRO A 415 2.77 15.07 -11.77
C PRO A 415 1.34 14.54 -11.62
N ALA A 416 0.69 14.16 -12.74
CA ALA A 416 -0.68 13.61 -12.70
C ALA A 416 -0.77 12.15 -12.23
N SER A 417 0.36 11.48 -11.94
CA SER A 417 0.37 10.11 -11.41
C SER A 417 -0.07 10.03 -9.94
N PHE A 418 -0.20 11.17 -9.25
CA PHE A 418 -0.47 11.28 -7.81
C PHE A 418 -1.75 12.08 -7.49
N ALA A 419 -2.37 11.82 -6.33
CA ALA A 419 -3.52 12.58 -5.81
C ALA A 419 -3.13 13.69 -4.81
N TYR A 420 -1.84 13.97 -4.68
CA TYR A 420 -1.25 14.85 -3.68
C TYR A 420 -0.05 15.61 -4.28
N ASP A 421 0.41 16.67 -3.60
CA ASP A 421 1.49 17.49 -4.14
C ASP A 421 2.84 16.78 -4.10
N VAL A 422 3.53 16.76 -5.24
CA VAL A 422 4.87 16.21 -5.37
C VAL A 422 5.88 17.29 -5.76
N PHE A 423 7.01 17.31 -5.06
CA PHE A 423 8.11 18.26 -5.27
C PHE A 423 9.31 17.54 -5.85
N TYR A 424 9.80 18.01 -7.00
CA TYR A 424 10.96 17.43 -7.68
C TYR A 424 12.23 18.26 -7.40
N LYS A 425 13.38 17.60 -7.24
CA LYS A 425 14.69 18.28 -7.31
C LYS A 425 15.76 17.35 -7.89
N VAL A 426 16.35 17.80 -8.99
CA VAL A 426 17.50 17.19 -9.67
C VAL A 426 18.75 17.28 -8.79
N VAL A 427 19.52 16.20 -8.73
CA VAL A 427 20.87 16.15 -8.15
C VAL A 427 21.91 16.36 -9.26
N PRO A 428 22.59 17.52 -9.34
CA PRO A 428 23.47 17.80 -10.48
C PRO A 428 24.69 16.87 -10.53
N GLY A 429 24.89 16.22 -11.68
CA GLY A 429 25.92 15.21 -11.89
C GLY A 429 25.52 13.78 -11.50
N LEU A 430 24.31 13.56 -10.95
CA LEU A 430 23.82 12.21 -10.66
C LEU A 430 23.40 11.51 -11.96
N THR A 431 24.15 10.48 -12.35
CA THR A 431 23.92 9.72 -13.58
C THR A 431 23.34 8.34 -13.32
N PHE A 432 22.65 7.79 -14.32
CA PHE A 432 22.15 6.41 -14.29
C PHE A 432 23.26 5.38 -14.00
N GLU A 433 24.49 5.58 -14.51
CA GLU A 433 25.64 4.72 -14.19
C GLU A 433 26.02 4.77 -12.70
N MET A 434 25.96 5.95 -12.06
CA MET A 434 26.17 6.06 -10.61
C MET A 434 25.08 5.34 -9.81
N CYS A 435 23.82 5.46 -10.22
CA CYS A 435 22.70 4.72 -9.64
C CYS A 435 22.89 3.20 -9.79
N GLN A 436 23.11 2.70 -11.01
CA GLN A 436 23.31 1.27 -11.28
C GLN A 436 24.54 0.66 -10.59
N SER A 437 25.54 1.46 -10.20
CA SER A 437 26.78 1.00 -9.58
C SER A 437 26.93 1.32 -8.09
N GLY A 438 25.97 2.05 -7.51
CA GLY A 438 25.98 2.51 -6.11
C GLY A 438 27.13 3.47 -5.77
N LYS A 439 27.73 4.15 -6.75
CA LYS A 439 28.97 4.93 -6.57
C LYS A 439 28.81 6.39 -6.94
N LEU A 440 28.61 7.23 -5.93
CA LEU A 440 28.65 8.68 -6.07
C LEU A 440 30.10 9.18 -6.06
N THR A 441 30.34 10.38 -6.62
CA THR A 441 31.53 11.17 -6.26
C THR A 441 31.20 12.01 -5.02
N PRO A 442 32.19 12.47 -4.22
CA PRO A 442 31.94 13.28 -3.03
C PRO A 442 31.08 14.53 -3.31
N GLU A 443 31.23 15.14 -4.49
CA GLU A 443 30.47 16.32 -4.90
C GLU A 443 29.00 15.98 -5.26
N VAL A 444 28.74 14.78 -5.79
CA VAL A 444 27.38 14.30 -6.08
C VAL A 444 26.70 13.81 -4.80
N GLU A 445 27.44 13.17 -3.89
CA GLU A 445 26.99 12.78 -2.56
C GLU A 445 26.55 13.99 -1.72
N GLU A 446 27.35 15.06 -1.70
CA GLU A 446 26.99 16.31 -1.03
C GLU A 446 25.70 16.93 -1.64
N ARG A 447 25.56 16.93 -2.97
CA ARG A 447 24.36 17.44 -3.66
C ARG A 447 23.11 16.58 -3.40
N PHE A 448 23.28 15.26 -3.30
CA PHE A 448 22.21 14.33 -2.93
C PHE A 448 21.74 14.64 -1.50
N LEU A 449 22.65 14.71 -0.52
CA LEU A 449 22.35 15.09 0.87
C LEU A 449 21.72 16.49 0.98
N ASN A 450 22.16 17.46 0.17
CA ASN A 450 21.56 18.80 0.12
C ASN A 450 20.17 18.81 -0.56
N THR A 451 19.87 17.80 -1.38
CA THR A 451 18.53 17.60 -1.97
C THR A 451 17.55 17.00 -0.95
N ILE A 452 17.99 16.08 -0.09
CA ILE A 452 17.18 15.62 1.06
C ILE A 452 16.83 16.80 1.99
N LYS A 453 17.82 17.63 2.35
CA LYS A 453 17.61 18.84 3.18
C LYS A 453 16.66 19.87 2.53
N TYR A 454 16.65 19.96 1.20
CA TYR A 454 15.70 20.80 0.47
C TYR A 454 14.25 20.30 0.66
N PHE A 455 14.03 18.99 0.66
CA PHE A 455 12.72 18.41 0.92
C PHE A 455 12.29 18.53 2.38
N GLU A 456 13.20 18.42 3.35
CA GLU A 456 12.92 18.78 4.75
C GLU A 456 12.48 20.25 4.88
N ALA A 457 13.17 21.17 4.20
CA ALA A 457 12.85 22.60 4.21
C ALA A 457 11.55 22.96 3.45
N LYS A 458 11.13 22.14 2.47
CA LYS A 458 9.79 22.18 1.84
C LYS A 458 8.71 21.57 2.74
N GLY A 459 9.08 20.82 3.78
CA GLY A 459 8.16 20.22 4.75
C GLY A 459 7.51 18.91 4.29
N VAL A 460 8.13 18.17 3.36
CA VAL A 460 7.51 16.96 2.78
C VAL A 460 7.19 15.88 3.82
N SER A 461 6.25 14.99 3.50
CA SER A 461 5.85 13.87 4.35
C SER A 461 6.69 12.61 4.14
N GLY A 462 7.16 12.36 2.92
CA GLY A 462 8.07 11.25 2.57
C GLY A 462 9.00 11.61 1.41
N ILE A 463 10.01 10.77 1.15
CA ILE A 463 10.99 10.99 0.06
C ILE A 463 11.23 9.71 -0.73
N THR A 464 11.24 9.81 -2.06
CA THR A 464 11.60 8.74 -3.01
C THR A 464 12.56 9.26 -4.08
N GLY A 465 12.96 8.40 -5.02
CA GLY A 465 13.83 8.73 -6.15
C GLY A 465 13.19 8.36 -7.49
N ASP A 466 13.48 9.12 -8.54
CA ASP A 466 12.95 8.91 -9.90
C ASP A 466 13.54 7.69 -10.63
N CYS A 467 14.31 6.85 -9.96
CA CYS A 467 14.97 5.68 -10.52
C CYS A 467 15.15 4.60 -9.45
N GLY A 468 14.59 3.39 -9.67
CA GLY A 468 14.62 2.29 -8.69
C GLY A 468 16.04 1.79 -8.31
N PHE A 469 17.05 2.07 -9.14
CA PHE A 469 18.46 1.85 -8.79
C PHE A 469 18.94 2.76 -7.64
N MET A 470 18.23 3.84 -7.29
CA MET A 470 18.50 4.67 -6.11
C MET A 470 18.28 3.94 -4.76
N MET A 471 17.78 2.70 -4.77
CA MET A 471 17.80 1.80 -3.61
C MET A 471 19.21 1.74 -2.97
N TYR A 472 20.30 1.81 -3.77
CA TYR A 472 21.68 1.95 -3.27
C TYR A 472 21.94 3.17 -2.35
N PHE A 473 21.11 4.20 -2.41
CA PHE A 473 21.26 5.46 -1.67
C PHE A 473 20.22 5.61 -0.55
N GLN A 474 19.41 4.58 -0.27
CA GLN A 474 18.38 4.61 0.75
C GLN A 474 18.96 4.86 2.15
N ALA A 475 19.97 4.11 2.58
CA ALA A 475 20.69 4.35 3.83
C ALA A 475 21.30 5.77 3.93
N LEU A 476 21.80 6.32 2.81
CA LEU A 476 22.37 7.66 2.74
C LEU A 476 21.30 8.75 2.95
N ALA A 477 20.12 8.57 2.36
CA ALA A 477 18.98 9.48 2.56
C ALA A 477 18.35 9.33 3.95
N ARG A 478 18.20 8.11 4.48
CA ARG A 478 17.72 7.84 5.85
C ARG A 478 18.64 8.45 6.93
N GLN A 479 19.93 8.66 6.65
CA GLN A 479 20.85 9.40 7.54
C GLN A 479 20.67 10.92 7.47
N ALA A 480 19.92 11.44 6.50
CA ALA A 480 19.78 12.87 6.21
C ALA A 480 18.38 13.45 6.46
N THR A 481 17.43 12.63 6.93
CA THR A 481 16.10 13.07 7.35
C THR A 481 15.50 12.15 8.42
N ASN A 482 14.42 12.59 9.07
CA ASN A 482 13.57 11.78 9.96
C ASN A 482 12.23 11.40 9.28
N LYS A 483 12.12 11.61 7.96
CA LYS A 483 10.95 11.27 7.13
C LYS A 483 11.10 9.86 6.55
N PRO A 484 10.01 9.12 6.29
CA PRO A 484 10.07 7.86 5.55
C PRO A 484 10.75 8.09 4.18
N VAL A 485 11.76 7.27 3.90
CA VAL A 485 12.51 7.25 2.65
C VAL A 485 12.23 5.93 1.95
N PHE A 486 11.87 5.94 0.67
CA PHE A 486 11.55 4.73 -0.11
C PHE A 486 12.06 4.88 -1.54
N MET A 487 13.38 4.74 -1.74
CA MET A 487 14.07 5.07 -2.99
C MET A 487 13.83 4.11 -4.17
N SER A 488 12.94 3.13 -4.03
CA SER A 488 12.56 2.20 -5.10
C SER A 488 11.25 1.49 -4.75
N ALA A 489 10.52 1.05 -5.78
CA ALA A 489 9.38 0.15 -5.64
C ALA A 489 9.75 -1.19 -4.96
N LEU A 490 11.03 -1.53 -4.82
CA LEU A 490 11.47 -2.67 -4.01
C LEU A 490 11.21 -2.51 -2.50
N ALA A 491 11.00 -1.29 -1.98
CA ALA A 491 10.73 -1.07 -0.55
C ALA A 491 9.40 -1.68 -0.07
N GLN A 492 8.41 -1.85 -0.95
CA GLN A 492 7.14 -2.55 -0.68
C GLN A 492 7.20 -4.07 -0.90
N LEU A 493 8.24 -4.59 -1.60
CA LEU A 493 8.39 -6.02 -1.90
C LEU A 493 8.26 -6.93 -0.66
N PRO A 494 8.80 -6.60 0.53
CA PRO A 494 8.64 -7.44 1.72
C PRO A 494 7.19 -7.67 2.13
N ALA A 495 6.34 -6.64 2.03
CA ALA A 495 4.92 -6.75 2.33
C ALA A 495 4.16 -7.55 1.26
N VAL A 496 4.55 -7.41 -0.01
CA VAL A 496 4.04 -8.27 -1.09
C VAL A 496 4.42 -9.73 -0.85
N THR A 497 5.66 -10.03 -0.45
CA THR A 497 6.12 -11.39 -0.11
C THR A 497 5.35 -12.01 1.05
N ALA A 498 5.07 -11.24 2.11
CA ALA A 498 4.31 -11.75 3.27
C ALA A 498 2.93 -12.32 2.88
N ALA A 499 2.35 -11.87 1.76
CA ALA A 499 1.03 -12.29 1.32
C ALA A 499 0.95 -13.62 0.56
N PHE A 500 2.09 -14.20 0.16
CA PHE A 500 2.17 -15.41 -0.69
C PHE A 500 2.95 -16.54 -0.03
N GLY A 501 2.69 -17.79 -0.43
CA GLY A 501 3.34 -18.98 0.11
C GLY A 501 4.81 -19.14 -0.33
N ASN A 502 5.56 -20.01 0.36
CA ASN A 502 7.01 -20.17 0.09
C ASN A 502 7.35 -20.84 -1.26
N GLU A 503 6.36 -21.43 -1.95
CA GLU A 503 6.48 -22.04 -3.28
C GLU A 503 5.83 -21.19 -4.40
N GLU A 504 5.30 -20.02 -4.03
CA GLU A 504 4.70 -19.05 -4.94
C GLU A 504 5.73 -17.96 -5.28
N LEU A 505 5.65 -17.45 -6.52
CA LEU A 505 6.71 -16.62 -7.09
C LEU A 505 6.26 -15.17 -7.33
N ILE A 506 7.20 -14.24 -7.21
CA ILE A 506 7.01 -12.82 -7.55
C ILE A 506 7.95 -12.47 -8.70
N ALA A 507 7.41 -11.92 -9.78
CA ALA A 507 8.19 -11.49 -10.93
C ALA A 507 8.58 -10.01 -10.79
N ILE A 508 9.88 -9.73 -10.68
CA ILE A 508 10.42 -8.39 -10.52
C ILE A 508 10.86 -7.87 -11.89
N PHE A 509 10.05 -7.00 -12.50
CA PHE A 509 10.34 -6.38 -13.80
C PHE A 509 11.18 -5.12 -13.60
N THR A 510 12.31 -5.05 -14.30
CA THR A 510 13.27 -3.94 -14.23
C THR A 510 13.71 -3.52 -15.63
N ALA A 511 14.15 -2.27 -15.79
CA ALA A 511 14.70 -1.78 -17.05
C ALA A 511 16.04 -2.41 -17.44
N ASN A 512 16.76 -3.04 -16.49
CA ASN A 512 17.98 -3.79 -16.79
C ASN A 512 18.19 -4.97 -15.83
N GLY A 513 17.83 -6.16 -16.28
CA GLY A 513 17.95 -7.40 -15.50
C GLY A 513 19.40 -7.82 -15.21
N SER A 514 20.37 -7.29 -15.95
CA SER A 514 21.80 -7.56 -15.73
C SER A 514 22.42 -6.67 -14.64
N THR A 515 21.89 -5.47 -14.40
CA THR A 515 22.36 -4.57 -13.33
C THR A 515 21.55 -4.66 -12.05
N LEU A 516 20.30 -5.16 -12.08
CA LEU A 516 19.55 -5.42 -10.84
C LEU A 516 20.11 -6.62 -10.05
N LYS A 517 20.54 -7.70 -10.73
CA LYS A 517 21.00 -8.93 -10.05
C LYS A 517 22.19 -8.70 -9.08
N PRO A 518 23.23 -7.92 -9.43
CA PRO A 518 24.31 -7.57 -8.50
C PRO A 518 23.89 -6.72 -7.27
N MET A 519 22.64 -6.28 -7.18
CA MET A 519 22.13 -5.49 -6.05
C MET A 519 21.67 -6.34 -4.86
N GLU A 520 21.58 -7.68 -5.00
CA GLU A 520 21.03 -8.57 -3.96
C GLU A 520 21.51 -8.25 -2.53
N PRO A 521 22.81 -8.08 -2.24
CA PRO A 521 23.25 -7.89 -0.85
C PRO A 521 22.72 -6.60 -0.23
N MET A 522 22.44 -5.60 -1.07
CA MET A 522 21.92 -4.30 -0.67
C MET A 522 20.39 -4.29 -0.64
N ILE A 523 19.72 -5.03 -1.53
CA ILE A 523 18.26 -5.29 -1.41
C ILE A 523 17.98 -6.08 -0.11
N CYS A 524 18.82 -7.06 0.23
CA CYS A 524 18.72 -7.82 1.47
C CYS A 524 18.98 -6.94 2.71
N ASP A 525 19.96 -6.03 2.68
CA ASP A 525 20.27 -5.18 3.84
C ASP A 525 19.34 -3.96 3.99
N GLU A 526 18.75 -3.43 2.91
CA GLU A 526 17.84 -2.28 2.96
C GLU A 526 16.35 -2.69 3.07
N CYS A 527 15.94 -3.82 2.48
CA CYS A 527 14.55 -4.30 2.46
C CYS A 527 14.31 -5.59 3.26
N GLY A 528 15.35 -6.28 3.72
CA GLY A 528 15.21 -7.59 4.40
C GLY A 528 14.90 -8.76 3.46
N VAL A 529 14.91 -8.56 2.13
CA VAL A 529 14.56 -9.58 1.12
C VAL A 529 15.78 -10.05 0.34
N ASN A 530 16.08 -11.34 0.44
CA ASN A 530 17.09 -12.00 -0.40
C ASN A 530 16.48 -12.37 -1.77
N VAL A 531 16.88 -11.65 -2.82
CA VAL A 531 16.38 -11.87 -4.19
C VAL A 531 17.08 -13.01 -4.96
N GLU A 532 18.03 -13.72 -4.34
CA GLU A 532 18.53 -15.03 -4.82
C GLU A 532 17.70 -16.22 -4.30
N GLU A 533 16.72 -16.00 -3.41
CA GLU A 533 15.71 -17.02 -3.09
C GLU A 533 14.94 -17.45 -4.36
N GLN A 534 14.57 -18.74 -4.42
CA GLN A 534 13.81 -19.33 -5.54
C GLN A 534 12.47 -18.62 -5.83
N ARG A 535 11.97 -17.80 -4.90
CA ARG A 535 10.69 -17.07 -4.96
C ARG A 535 10.71 -15.87 -5.89
N TYR A 536 11.88 -15.34 -6.27
CA TYR A 536 11.98 -14.10 -7.05
C TYR A 536 12.47 -14.33 -8.48
N VAL A 537 11.67 -13.90 -9.45
CA VAL A 537 11.99 -14.00 -10.88
C VAL A 537 12.35 -12.61 -11.42
N ILE A 538 13.64 -12.27 -11.45
CA ILE A 538 14.10 -10.99 -12.01
C ILE A 538 14.02 -11.01 -13.53
N VAL A 539 13.11 -10.18 -14.07
CA VAL A 539 12.81 -10.00 -15.50
C VAL A 539 13.42 -8.67 -15.97
N GLY A 540 14.47 -8.76 -16.77
CA GLY A 540 15.02 -7.62 -17.49
C GLY A 540 14.18 -7.26 -18.72
N CYS A 541 13.86 -5.98 -18.89
CA CYS A 541 13.08 -5.45 -20.03
C CYS A 541 13.95 -4.85 -21.14
N GLU A 542 15.28 -4.97 -21.06
CA GLU A 542 16.26 -4.42 -22.01
C GLU A 542 16.16 -4.94 -23.46
N ASP A 543 15.32 -5.95 -23.71
CA ASP A 543 15.01 -6.53 -25.02
C ASP A 543 13.60 -6.17 -25.55
N VAL A 544 12.80 -5.43 -24.77
CA VAL A 544 11.45 -5.01 -25.18
C VAL A 544 11.56 -3.89 -26.21
N PRO A 545 10.99 -4.05 -27.43
CA PRO A 545 11.13 -3.06 -28.50
C PRO A 545 10.65 -1.66 -28.08
N HIS A 546 11.46 -0.64 -28.39
CA HIS A 546 11.25 0.78 -28.05
C HIS A 546 11.42 1.13 -26.57
N PHE A 547 11.65 0.16 -25.68
CA PHE A 547 11.93 0.43 -24.27
C PHE A 547 13.39 0.85 -24.03
N GLU A 548 14.27 0.68 -25.02
CA GLU A 548 15.66 1.17 -24.95
C GLU A 548 15.77 2.71 -24.96
N ALA A 549 14.66 3.44 -24.98
CA ALA A 549 14.60 4.89 -24.72
C ALA A 549 14.88 5.24 -23.24
N VAL A 550 14.42 4.42 -22.28
CA VAL A 550 14.64 4.58 -20.82
C VAL A 550 16.14 4.68 -20.52
N ALA A 551 16.91 3.69 -20.98
CA ALA A 551 18.36 3.64 -20.81
C ALA A 551 19.14 4.73 -21.57
N ARG A 552 18.45 5.58 -22.35
CA ARG A 552 19.00 6.74 -23.07
C ARG A 552 18.53 8.08 -22.49
N GLY A 553 17.59 8.10 -21.55
CA GLY A 553 16.93 9.33 -21.10
C GLY A 553 16.11 9.99 -22.22
N GLU A 554 15.51 9.19 -23.10
CA GLU A 554 14.68 9.64 -24.23
C GLU A 554 13.19 9.39 -23.97
N LYS A 555 12.31 10.15 -24.63
CA LYS A 555 10.86 9.96 -24.47
C LYS A 555 10.43 8.54 -24.88
N VAL A 556 9.82 7.81 -23.94
CA VAL A 556 9.17 6.53 -24.20
C VAL A 556 7.81 6.72 -24.91
N ASP A 557 7.47 5.76 -25.78
CA ASP A 557 6.21 5.71 -26.53
C ASP A 557 5.37 4.53 -26.01
N VAL A 558 4.58 4.79 -24.97
CA VAL A 558 3.86 3.77 -24.17
C VAL A 558 3.00 2.87 -25.06
N ASP A 559 2.28 3.42 -26.04
CA ASP A 559 1.46 2.65 -27.00
C ASP A 559 2.28 1.63 -27.81
N LYS A 560 3.53 1.95 -28.16
CA LYS A 560 4.42 1.06 -28.91
C LYS A 560 5.12 0.02 -28.03
N VAL A 561 5.44 0.36 -26.78
CA VAL A 561 6.08 -0.55 -25.83
C VAL A 561 5.09 -1.56 -25.23
N THR A 562 3.85 -1.13 -24.95
CA THR A 562 2.83 -1.94 -24.26
C THR A 562 2.65 -3.36 -24.83
N PRO A 563 2.53 -3.58 -26.16
CA PRO A 563 2.40 -4.93 -26.72
C PRO A 563 3.62 -5.82 -26.46
N GLY A 564 4.82 -5.24 -26.41
CA GLY A 564 6.06 -5.94 -26.07
C GLY A 564 6.13 -6.29 -24.59
N MET A 565 5.70 -5.39 -23.71
CA MET A 565 5.64 -5.63 -22.26
C MET A 565 4.63 -6.75 -21.90
N ILE A 566 3.46 -6.75 -22.55
CA ILE A 566 2.46 -7.84 -22.43
C ILE A 566 3.02 -9.17 -22.93
N ALA A 567 3.74 -9.17 -24.07
CA ALA A 567 4.37 -10.39 -24.60
C ALA A 567 5.42 -10.94 -23.62
N LYS A 568 6.32 -10.08 -23.12
CA LYS A 568 7.33 -10.41 -22.12
C LYS A 568 6.71 -11.06 -20.87
N ALA A 569 5.62 -10.49 -20.36
CA ALA A 569 4.92 -11.04 -19.21
C ALA A 569 4.30 -12.43 -19.48
N ARG A 570 3.67 -12.62 -20.64
CA ARG A 570 3.13 -13.93 -21.02
C ARG A 570 4.22 -15.00 -21.17
N ASP A 571 5.37 -14.67 -21.76
CA ASP A 571 6.50 -15.60 -21.90
C ASP A 571 7.12 -15.97 -20.53
N VAL A 572 7.19 -15.01 -19.60
CA VAL A 572 7.60 -15.24 -18.21
C VAL A 572 6.62 -16.16 -17.48
N LEU A 573 5.31 -15.89 -17.55
CA LEU A 573 4.29 -16.72 -16.90
C LEU A 573 4.19 -18.13 -17.52
N ALA A 574 4.42 -18.28 -18.82
CA ALA A 574 4.51 -19.58 -19.48
C ALA A 574 5.74 -20.39 -19.04
N THR A 575 6.81 -19.71 -18.59
CA THR A 575 8.03 -20.33 -18.04
C THR A 575 7.90 -20.63 -16.54
N TYR A 576 7.19 -19.77 -15.80
CA TYR A 576 7.08 -19.79 -14.34
C TYR A 576 5.60 -19.72 -13.89
N PRO A 577 4.80 -20.79 -14.03
CA PRO A 577 3.35 -20.80 -13.75
C PRO A 577 2.96 -20.65 -12.27
N ASN A 578 3.95 -20.68 -11.35
CA ASN A 578 3.75 -20.41 -9.93
C ASN A 578 3.85 -18.92 -9.57
N ILE A 579 4.04 -18.01 -10.53
CA ILE A 579 3.97 -16.57 -10.26
C ILE A 579 2.56 -16.18 -9.79
N ARG A 580 2.50 -15.30 -8.78
CA ARG A 580 1.26 -14.78 -8.18
C ARG A 580 1.19 -13.26 -8.11
N ALA A 581 2.33 -12.59 -8.13
CA ALA A 581 2.37 -11.13 -8.25
C ALA A 581 3.50 -10.70 -9.20
N ILE A 582 3.33 -9.50 -9.76
CA ILE A 582 4.35 -8.78 -10.51
C ILE A 582 4.72 -7.53 -9.70
N LEU A 583 6.01 -7.21 -9.64
CA LEU A 583 6.50 -5.95 -9.11
C LEU A 583 7.32 -5.22 -10.17
N LEU A 584 6.95 -3.99 -10.48
CA LEU A 584 7.62 -3.11 -11.44
C LEU A 584 8.62 -2.25 -10.66
N GLU A 585 9.89 -2.63 -10.70
CA GLU A 585 10.99 -1.97 -9.98
C GLU A 585 11.36 -0.62 -10.60
N CYS A 586 11.35 -0.55 -11.94
CA CYS A 586 11.68 0.67 -12.66
C CYS A 586 10.50 1.65 -12.67
N THR A 587 10.83 2.92 -12.42
CA THR A 587 9.93 4.07 -12.31
C THR A 587 9.22 4.49 -13.60
N GLU A 588 9.74 4.08 -14.76
CA GLU A 588 9.09 4.25 -16.09
C GLU A 588 8.24 3.03 -16.51
N LEU A 589 8.08 2.01 -15.65
CA LEU A 589 7.19 0.87 -15.89
C LEU A 589 5.72 0.98 -15.42
N PRO A 590 5.31 1.82 -14.43
CA PRO A 590 3.90 1.89 -14.01
C PRO A 590 2.89 2.22 -15.13
N PRO A 591 3.22 2.97 -16.22
CA PRO A 591 2.32 3.13 -17.37
C PRO A 591 1.87 1.82 -18.05
N TYR A 592 2.53 0.68 -17.78
CA TYR A 592 2.12 -0.64 -18.25
C TYR A 592 1.34 -1.46 -17.22
N ALA A 593 1.22 -0.99 -15.97
CA ALA A 593 0.72 -1.80 -14.86
C ALA A 593 -0.69 -2.35 -15.10
N ASP A 594 -1.64 -1.51 -15.54
CA ASP A 594 -3.01 -1.95 -15.80
C ASP A 594 -3.16 -2.84 -17.04
N ALA A 595 -2.27 -2.68 -18.03
CA ALA A 595 -2.16 -3.62 -19.14
C ALA A 595 -1.66 -5.00 -18.66
N LEU A 596 -0.74 -5.03 -17.69
CA LEU A 596 -0.27 -6.26 -17.07
C LEU A 596 -1.33 -6.88 -16.16
N ARG A 597 -2.00 -6.11 -15.28
CA ARG A 597 -3.13 -6.59 -14.45
C ARG A 597 -4.20 -7.26 -15.31
N LYS A 598 -4.65 -6.58 -16.37
CA LYS A 598 -5.67 -7.05 -17.32
C LYS A 598 -5.27 -8.31 -18.10
N GLU A 599 -4.04 -8.38 -18.61
CA GLU A 599 -3.62 -9.45 -19.52
C GLU A 599 -3.00 -10.66 -18.81
N THR A 600 -2.72 -10.56 -17.50
CA THR A 600 -2.22 -11.66 -16.66
C THR A 600 -3.23 -12.15 -15.62
N GLY A 601 -4.14 -11.29 -15.16
CA GLY A 601 -5.05 -11.57 -14.05
C GLY A 601 -4.39 -11.54 -12.67
N LEU A 602 -3.13 -11.10 -12.57
CA LEU A 602 -2.36 -11.06 -11.33
C LEU A 602 -2.30 -9.63 -10.74
N PRO A 603 -2.14 -9.49 -9.42
CA PRO A 603 -1.74 -8.23 -8.83
C PRO A 603 -0.39 -7.74 -9.38
N VAL A 604 -0.33 -6.45 -9.67
CA VAL A 604 0.86 -5.71 -10.10
C VAL A 604 1.11 -4.57 -9.12
N TYR A 605 2.31 -4.52 -8.55
CA TYR A 605 2.78 -3.44 -7.68
C TYR A 605 3.87 -2.64 -8.41
N ASP A 606 3.98 -1.34 -8.17
CA ASP A 606 4.83 -0.45 -8.95
C ASP A 606 5.31 0.77 -8.13
N ALA A 607 6.07 1.67 -8.74
CA ALA A 607 6.60 2.85 -8.06
C ALA A 607 5.51 3.79 -7.52
N ILE A 608 4.34 3.86 -8.17
CA ILE A 608 3.21 4.66 -7.69
C ILE A 608 2.50 3.94 -6.55
N THR A 609 2.31 2.60 -6.60
CA THR A 609 1.73 1.87 -5.45
C THR A 609 2.62 1.99 -4.20
N ALA A 610 3.95 2.01 -4.36
CA ALA A 610 4.86 2.27 -3.26
C ALA A 610 4.68 3.69 -2.68
N CYS A 611 4.60 4.70 -3.54
CA CYS A 611 4.41 6.09 -3.11
C CYS A 611 3.07 6.28 -2.39
N ASP A 612 1.97 5.85 -3.00
CA ASP A 612 0.62 5.98 -2.43
C ASP A 612 0.53 5.23 -1.08
N PHE A 613 1.13 4.04 -0.93
CA PHE A 613 1.20 3.31 0.35
C PHE A 613 1.83 4.11 1.50
N PHE A 614 3.04 4.65 1.30
CA PHE A 614 3.70 5.45 2.34
C PHE A 614 2.99 6.79 2.58
N MET A 615 2.22 7.29 1.61
CA MET A 615 1.44 8.53 1.71
C MET A 615 0.08 8.35 2.41
N MET A 616 -0.58 7.20 2.25
CA MET A 616 -1.74 6.81 3.09
C MET A 616 -1.36 6.81 4.58
N GLY A 617 -0.12 6.40 4.87
CA GLY A 617 0.45 6.47 6.22
C GLY A 617 0.48 7.86 6.83
N VAL A 618 0.29 8.97 6.08
CA VAL A 618 0.24 10.35 6.61
C VAL A 618 -1.07 11.09 6.36
N GLN A 619 -1.87 10.69 5.37
CA GLN A 619 -3.07 11.40 4.91
C GLN A 619 -4.29 11.15 5.82
N ASP A 620 -5.15 12.16 6.01
CA ASP A 620 -6.47 11.99 6.65
C ASP A 620 -7.32 11.02 5.82
N ASN A 621 -7.86 9.98 6.45
CA ASN A 621 -8.54 8.91 5.73
C ASN A 621 -9.84 9.44 5.08
N GLU A 622 -9.99 9.19 3.78
CA GLU A 622 -11.10 9.73 2.97
C GLU A 622 -12.50 9.27 3.41
N ARG A 623 -12.63 8.35 4.38
CA ARG A 623 -13.90 7.70 4.77
C ARG A 623 -14.25 7.83 6.24
N PHE A 624 -13.24 7.97 7.12
CA PHE A 624 -13.43 8.07 8.57
C PHE A 624 -12.48 9.05 9.28
N GLY A 625 -11.74 9.88 8.53
CA GLY A 625 -10.79 10.86 9.07
C GLY A 625 -11.41 12.03 9.84
N LEU A 626 -10.54 12.96 10.27
CA LEU A 626 -10.87 14.06 11.19
C LEU A 626 -11.19 15.41 10.53
N GLN A 627 -11.07 15.55 9.21
CA GLN A 627 -11.55 16.74 8.51
C GLN A 627 -13.07 16.67 8.22
N ASP A 628 -13.64 17.63 7.48
CA ASP A 628 -15.09 17.71 7.15
C ASP A 628 -15.36 17.40 5.64
N TRP A 629 -14.50 16.64 4.95
CA TRP A 629 -14.56 16.43 3.49
C TRP A 629 -14.71 14.98 3.01
N GLN A 630 -14.79 14.01 3.92
CA GLN A 630 -14.76 12.58 3.60
C GLN A 630 -15.88 12.16 2.65
N VAL A 631 -15.60 11.14 1.85
CA VAL A 631 -16.52 10.48 0.92
C VAL A 631 -17.62 9.80 1.74
N VAL A 632 -18.74 10.51 1.90
CA VAL A 632 -19.95 10.01 2.57
C VAL A 632 -20.34 8.66 1.98
N TRP A 633 -20.47 7.65 2.86
CA TRP A 633 -20.78 6.27 2.51
C TRP A 633 -21.78 6.17 1.34
N ASP A 634 -21.40 5.40 0.33
CA ASP A 634 -22.17 5.25 -0.90
C ASP A 634 -23.58 4.68 -0.65
N GLY A 635 -23.69 3.77 0.33
CA GLY A 635 -24.86 2.93 0.59
C GLY A 635 -24.93 1.70 -0.31
N GLN A 636 -23.80 1.29 -0.91
CA GLN A 636 -23.73 0.30 -1.99
C GLN A 636 -22.80 -0.87 -1.61
N GLN A 637 -23.22 -1.67 -0.63
CA GLN A 637 -22.59 -2.96 -0.28
C GLN A 637 -23.65 -4.07 -0.34
N GLU A 638 -23.25 -5.32 -0.55
CA GLU A 638 -24.09 -6.48 -0.19
C GLU A 638 -24.38 -6.40 1.32
N GLU A 639 -25.62 -6.07 1.73
CA GLU A 639 -25.97 -5.94 3.15
C GLU A 639 -25.56 -7.21 3.90
N TYR A 640 -24.72 -7.06 4.92
CA TYR A 640 -24.24 -8.16 5.75
C TYR A 640 -24.63 -7.92 7.21
N THR A 641 -25.43 -8.85 7.73
CA THR A 641 -25.66 -9.02 9.17
C THR A 641 -24.87 -10.23 9.69
N PHE A 642 -24.49 -10.21 10.97
CA PHE A 642 -23.77 -11.31 11.60
C PHE A 642 -24.47 -12.66 11.35
N ALA A 643 -23.69 -13.67 10.93
CA ALA A 643 -24.15 -15.01 10.59
C ALA A 643 -25.12 -15.13 9.39
N GLN A 644 -25.32 -14.08 8.58
CA GLN A 644 -26.14 -14.15 7.36
C GLN A 644 -25.63 -15.16 6.33
N ASN A 645 -24.30 -15.22 6.14
CA ASN A 645 -23.63 -16.11 5.19
C ASN A 645 -23.36 -17.53 5.76
N LEU A 646 -24.21 -17.97 6.70
CA LEU A 646 -24.16 -19.29 7.35
C LEU A 646 -25.45 -20.07 7.11
N THR A 647 -25.31 -21.38 6.91
CA THR A 647 -26.42 -22.33 6.94
C THR A 647 -27.00 -22.52 8.34
N GLU A 648 -28.23 -23.04 8.42
CA GLU A 648 -28.88 -23.38 9.70
C GLU A 648 -28.16 -24.49 10.49
N GLU A 649 -27.20 -25.21 9.89
CA GLU A 649 -26.31 -26.12 10.62
C GLU A 649 -25.11 -25.36 11.21
N GLU A 650 -24.41 -24.54 10.40
CA GLU A 650 -23.32 -23.67 10.87
C GLU A 650 -23.76 -22.76 12.04
N LYS A 651 -24.98 -22.20 11.99
CA LYS A 651 -25.53 -21.34 13.05
C LYS A 651 -25.68 -22.05 14.41
N LYS A 652 -25.80 -23.37 14.46
CA LYS A 652 -25.85 -24.12 15.74
C LYS A 652 -24.51 -24.06 16.47
N HIS A 653 -23.42 -24.06 15.71
CA HIS A 653 -22.04 -24.02 16.21
C HIS A 653 -21.56 -22.64 16.65
N LEU A 654 -22.32 -21.57 16.36
CA LEU A 654 -22.00 -20.23 16.83
C LEU A 654 -21.88 -20.18 18.35
N VAL A 655 -20.83 -19.54 18.87
CA VAL A 655 -20.70 -19.22 20.30
C VAL A 655 -21.59 -18.03 20.63
N ASN A 656 -21.50 -16.95 19.86
CA ASN A 656 -22.36 -15.78 20.02
C ASN A 656 -23.63 -15.94 19.19
N LYS A 657 -24.79 -15.90 19.88
CA LYS A 657 -26.07 -16.16 19.23
C LYS A 657 -26.61 -14.91 18.54
N VAL A 658 -27.13 -15.12 17.33
CA VAL A 658 -27.94 -14.13 16.61
C VAL A 658 -29.19 -13.83 17.45
N SER A 659 -29.50 -12.54 17.60
CA SER A 659 -30.58 -12.00 18.44
C SER A 659 -31.94 -12.02 17.74
#